data_AF-A0A835SW76-F1
#
_entry.id   AF-A0A835SW76-F1
#
_cell.length_a   1.000
_cell.length_b   1.000
_cell.length_c   1.000
_cell.angle_alpha   90.00
_cell.angle_beta   90.00
_cell.angle_gamma   90.00
#
_symmetry.space_group_name_H-M   'P 1'
#
loop_
_entity.id
_entity.type
_entity.pdbx_description
1 polymer ?
#
loop_
_entity_poly.entity_id
_entity_poly.type
_entity_poly.pdbx_seq_one_letter_code
_entity_poly.pdbx_strand_id
1 'polypeptide(L)'
;MQRSHPRKPCAARAPVTAAVARSLVLGLAPATLLVVSQLLAVEAAACPAECYKHATCNEAIGRCDCPKQLAGPDCSRESDVRVSPHEPCLNNCTGRGVCAWGECVCRRGTFGSDCSLSLLASDQADGDGSSSSSSRAAQKRPPAKLQLLAGGPTPYEPRRRRPHVYVYDIPHNLSSWHHPKNMDRGLHWLFWQRLLSSGAMTSDGEAADWYYIPAKLRTTSDGGRLLEAIEYVRRHWPWYDRLQGQRHFVIHTGDLGRGEVPRGVRDATSNLTWLHHWGLTSDAPHSGWKAAHRPGKDIVLPIHMGNRYSSRAAGLHPLAPQLPRRSGMLFVGRICGDRSEPNPAADWPHHCASDRNDGYSQGVRQLVHYHHHDRPGFKVATSDPHYGLDLLRYRWCLAPSGGGHGNRQTVVTLAGCLPVVVSDDVLQPFEPEMDWGGFGLRVAHAHVPRLHTLLQEAEDEDGGAGLAARTASLPCAAQHLFWSGISGAFMQEDGRWDAFEMTLEILRMQQTYPGLDPAQYAARDEQFRTFLHCGEASVPYGRYGMAEYGKKWRAAQQDKYGAAVTAVGKSVGVPEGAEDESGWEALYGRGGLEALKRAYGDGAVAAAAAAARDAAAAAGGQDGRERMVLRSSGGNTGYGGSSSSAGGGGRPLLSAWRRLLRAVLGRSKRGRGGSGQQAGLNRQRRAAAGRVRDAAGESSGPLLQPPAEVGDQQQQQQILPLCSISAWDAEGDRCEGGAPGGAACERHAPREKDLAGCPRAWP
;
A
#
# COMPACT_ATOMS: atom_id res chain seq x y z
N MET A 1 -28.63 56.27 -15.52
CA MET A 1 -27.80 57.36 -14.95
C MET A 1 -26.34 57.05 -15.23
N GLN A 2 -25.71 57.96 -15.96
CA GLN A 2 -24.35 57.88 -16.49
C GLN A 2 -23.29 58.09 -15.40
N ARG A 3 -22.13 57.43 -15.56
CA ARG A 3 -20.76 57.98 -15.61
C ARG A 3 -19.76 56.80 -15.60
N SER A 4 -18.68 56.73 -16.35
CA SER A 4 -18.20 57.27 -17.63
C SER A 4 -16.75 56.76 -17.76
N HIS A 5 -16.42 56.14 -18.90
CA HIS A 5 -15.09 55.72 -19.42
C HIS A 5 -14.04 56.88 -19.48
N PRO A 6 -12.73 56.70 -19.84
CA PRO A 6 -12.23 55.83 -20.92
C PRO A 6 -10.76 55.30 -20.89
N ARG A 7 -10.41 54.67 -22.03
CA ARG A 7 -9.23 53.89 -22.47
C ARG A 7 -8.08 54.71 -23.09
N LYS A 8 -6.84 54.12 -23.05
CA LYS A 8 -5.74 54.06 -24.07
C LYS A 8 -4.97 55.37 -24.45
N PRO A 9 -3.78 55.37 -25.14
CA PRO A 9 -3.14 54.33 -25.99
C PRO A 9 -1.58 54.17 -25.93
N CYS A 10 -1.07 53.28 -26.82
CA CYS A 10 0.31 52.93 -27.16
C CYS A 10 1.15 54.03 -27.84
N ALA A 11 2.49 53.88 -27.82
CA ALA A 11 3.42 54.31 -28.88
C ALA A 11 4.69 53.42 -28.89
N ALA A 12 5.48 53.52 -29.97
CA ALA A 12 6.17 52.42 -30.63
C ALA A 12 7.68 52.67 -30.94
N ARG A 13 8.39 51.56 -31.28
CA ARG A 13 9.56 51.37 -32.20
C ARG A 13 10.85 52.22 -31.98
N ALA A 14 12.02 51.65 -31.69
CA ALA A 14 12.98 50.85 -32.51
C ALA A 14 14.31 51.66 -32.74
N PRO A 15 15.41 51.11 -33.30
CA PRO A 15 16.56 50.69 -32.50
C PRO A 15 17.92 51.31 -32.94
N VAL A 16 19.00 51.09 -32.18
CA VAL A 16 20.38 51.47 -32.57
C VAL A 16 21.39 50.33 -32.33
N THR A 17 22.27 50.25 -33.32
CA THR A 17 23.24 49.24 -33.75
C THR A 17 24.53 49.12 -32.94
N ALA A 18 25.21 47.99 -33.18
CA ALA A 18 26.55 47.62 -32.73
C ALA A 18 27.68 48.59 -33.17
N ALA A 19 28.74 48.70 -32.35
CA ALA A 19 30.12 48.90 -32.79
C ALA A 19 31.11 48.56 -31.65
N VAL A 20 32.32 48.19 -32.07
CA VAL A 20 33.32 47.33 -31.44
C VAL A 20 34.54 48.12 -30.92
N ALA A 21 35.26 47.52 -29.95
CA ALA A 21 36.67 47.76 -29.54
C ALA A 21 36.95 49.04 -28.72
N ARG A 22 37.83 49.07 -27.70
CA ARG A 22 39.16 48.45 -27.60
C ARG A 22 39.67 48.50 -26.14
N SER A 23 40.31 47.41 -25.72
CA SER A 23 41.45 47.29 -24.78
C SER A 23 41.51 48.14 -23.50
N LEU A 24 41.46 47.46 -22.35
CA LEU A 24 42.45 47.65 -21.28
C LEU A 24 42.74 46.30 -20.61
N VAL A 25 43.94 45.80 -20.85
CA VAL A 25 44.53 44.62 -20.23
C VAL A 25 45.39 45.11 -19.06
N LEU A 26 44.99 44.75 -17.84
CA LEU A 26 45.80 44.66 -16.62
C LEU A 26 45.03 43.63 -15.76
N GLY A 27 45.46 42.37 -15.65
CA GLY A 27 46.71 41.99 -15.01
C GLY A 27 46.47 41.63 -13.55
N LEU A 28 45.58 40.65 -13.28
CA LEU A 28 45.47 39.98 -11.98
C LEU A 28 45.28 38.48 -12.22
N ALA A 29 46.15 37.70 -11.59
CA ALA A 29 46.30 36.26 -11.73
C ALA A 29 45.00 35.47 -11.46
N PRO A 30 44.82 34.27 -12.03
CA PRO A 30 43.69 33.42 -11.67
C PRO A 30 43.93 32.95 -10.23
N ALA A 31 43.13 33.47 -9.30
CA ALA A 31 42.96 32.82 -8.01
C ALA A 31 42.43 31.41 -8.29
N THR A 32 43.30 30.43 -8.11
CA THR A 32 42.94 29.02 -8.01
C THR A 32 41.79 28.92 -7.00
N LEU A 33 40.59 28.70 -7.52
CA LEU A 33 39.44 28.26 -6.73
C LEU A 33 39.76 26.85 -6.27
N LEU A 34 40.52 26.74 -5.18
CA LEU A 34 40.55 25.56 -4.34
C LEU A 34 39.11 25.39 -3.85
N VAL A 35 38.33 24.59 -4.57
CA VAL A 35 37.16 23.94 -4.01
C VAL A 35 37.70 23.06 -2.90
N VAL A 36 37.75 23.61 -1.69
CA VAL A 36 37.93 22.80 -0.49
C VAL A 36 36.68 21.94 -0.44
N SER A 37 36.79 20.69 -0.92
CA SER A 37 35.89 19.62 -0.49
C SER A 37 36.04 19.53 1.03
N GLN A 38 35.25 20.34 1.75
CA GLN A 38 34.96 20.08 3.14
C GLN A 38 34.13 18.79 3.13
N LEU A 39 34.82 17.65 3.16
CA LEU A 39 34.31 16.48 3.85
C LEU A 39 33.78 17.03 5.17
N LEU A 40 32.46 16.92 5.39
CA LEU A 40 31.87 17.24 6.69
C LEU A 40 32.53 16.33 7.70
N ALA A 41 33.57 16.84 8.32
CA ALA A 41 34.10 16.25 9.51
C ALA A 41 33.06 16.47 10.59
N VAL A 42 32.29 15.43 10.90
CA VAL A 42 31.40 15.45 12.05
C VAL A 42 32.30 15.48 13.28
N GLU A 43 32.52 16.67 13.83
CA GLU A 43 33.10 16.81 15.16
C GLU A 43 32.05 16.29 16.13
N ALA A 44 32.23 15.06 16.60
CA ALA A 44 31.35 14.43 17.57
C ALA A 44 31.18 15.38 18.78
N ALA A 45 29.95 15.82 19.03
CA ALA A 45 29.63 16.74 20.12
C ALA A 45 28.92 15.96 21.24
N ALA A 46 29.46 16.07 22.45
CA ALA A 46 28.89 15.40 23.61
C ALA A 46 27.63 16.15 24.10
N CYS A 47 26.56 15.41 24.40
CA CYS A 47 25.38 15.99 25.05
C CYS A 47 25.62 16.22 26.55
N PRO A 48 24.77 17.03 27.22
CA PRO A 48 24.77 17.13 28.68
C PRO A 48 24.65 15.75 29.35
N ALA A 49 25.29 15.58 30.51
CA ALA A 49 25.28 14.31 31.24
C ALA A 49 23.86 13.82 31.59
N GLU A 50 22.94 14.76 31.88
CA GLU A 50 21.53 14.44 32.16
C GLU A 50 20.80 13.87 30.93
N CYS A 51 21.16 14.31 29.73
CA CYS A 51 20.57 13.81 28.48
C CYS A 51 20.68 12.28 28.39
N TYR A 52 21.87 11.75 28.66
CA TYR A 52 22.17 10.32 28.57
C TYR A 52 21.36 9.44 29.54
N LYS A 53 20.71 10.03 30.55
CA LYS A 53 19.91 9.28 31.53
C LYS A 53 18.49 9.04 31.07
N HIS A 54 17.90 9.97 30.33
CA HIS A 54 16.45 10.00 30.07
C HIS A 54 16.07 10.25 28.61
N ALA A 55 17.02 10.56 27.74
CA ALA A 55 16.78 11.01 26.38
C ALA A 55 17.80 10.42 25.39
N THR A 56 17.58 10.65 24.10
CA THR A 56 18.51 10.25 23.04
C THR A 56 19.52 11.36 22.80
N CYS A 57 20.81 11.08 22.99
CA CYS A 57 21.87 12.00 22.58
C CYS A 57 22.24 11.75 21.13
N ASN A 58 21.98 12.71 20.26
CA ASN A 58 22.50 12.73 18.90
C ASN A 58 23.95 13.19 18.91
N GLU A 59 24.87 12.24 19.01
CA GLU A 59 26.31 12.49 19.12
C GLU A 59 26.93 13.10 17.85
N ALA A 60 26.24 13.03 16.70
CA ALA A 60 26.70 13.65 15.46
C ALA A 60 26.61 15.18 15.50
N ILE A 61 25.65 15.75 16.23
CA ILE A 61 25.43 17.20 16.27
C ILE A 61 25.25 17.75 17.69
N GLY A 62 25.41 16.91 18.72
CA GLY A 62 25.28 17.30 20.13
C GLY A 62 23.86 17.67 20.57
N ARG A 63 22.82 17.17 19.87
CA ARG A 63 21.41 17.45 20.20
C ARG A 63 20.87 16.43 21.21
N CYS A 64 20.18 16.90 22.24
CA CYS A 64 19.40 16.04 23.13
C CYS A 64 17.95 15.95 22.66
N ASP A 65 17.50 14.76 22.25
CA ASP A 65 16.13 14.49 21.80
C ASP A 65 15.26 14.00 22.96
N CYS A 66 14.48 14.92 23.53
CA CYS A 66 13.61 14.62 24.65
C CYS A 66 12.42 13.74 24.25
N PRO A 67 12.09 12.73 25.07
CA PRO A 67 10.75 12.16 25.08
C PRO A 67 9.69 13.25 25.30
N LYS A 68 8.46 13.04 24.81
CA LYS A 68 7.38 14.04 24.83
C LYS A 68 7.07 14.63 26.22
N GLN A 69 7.24 13.84 27.27
CA GLN A 69 7.00 14.24 28.67
C GLN A 69 8.16 15.01 29.30
N LEU A 70 9.27 15.20 28.57
CA LEU A 70 10.44 15.95 29.00
C LEU A 70 10.72 17.11 28.04
N ALA A 71 11.43 18.12 28.53
CA ALA A 71 11.77 19.33 27.78
C ALA A 71 13.07 19.96 28.29
N GLY A 72 13.57 20.94 27.54
CA GLY A 72 14.79 21.66 27.83
C GLY A 72 16.02 21.08 27.12
N PRO A 73 17.18 21.74 27.25
CA PRO A 73 18.39 21.39 26.50
C PRO A 73 19.01 20.05 26.92
N ASP A 74 18.67 19.53 28.10
CA ASP A 74 19.18 18.29 28.68
C ASP A 74 18.06 17.32 29.08
N CYS A 75 16.80 17.65 28.76
CA CYS A 75 15.60 16.89 29.09
C CYS A 75 15.37 16.64 30.59
N SER A 76 15.89 17.52 31.46
CA SER A 76 15.69 17.43 32.92
C SER A 76 14.35 17.99 33.40
N ARG A 77 13.65 18.76 32.56
CA ARG A 77 12.37 19.40 32.92
C ARG A 77 11.19 18.57 32.43
N GLU A 78 10.12 18.54 33.21
CA GLU A 78 8.84 18.01 32.74
C GLU A 78 8.23 18.89 31.64
N SER A 79 7.49 18.24 30.75
CA SER A 79 6.73 18.84 29.66
C SER A 79 5.24 18.78 29.97
N ASP A 80 4.49 19.80 29.56
CA ASP A 80 3.02 19.85 29.70
C ASP A 80 2.26 18.97 28.69
N VAL A 81 2.99 18.25 27.81
CA VAL A 81 2.39 17.43 26.76
C VAL A 81 1.75 16.18 27.36
N ARG A 82 0.45 16.02 27.13
CA ARG A 82 -0.27 14.79 27.49
C ARG A 82 0.08 13.68 26.50
N VAL A 83 0.53 12.54 27.02
CA VAL A 83 0.92 11.36 26.24
C VAL A 83 0.09 10.15 26.58
N SER A 84 -0.18 9.30 25.58
CA SER A 84 -0.76 7.99 25.82
C SER A 84 0.33 6.97 26.16
N PRO A 85 0.17 6.12 27.20
CA PRO A 85 1.20 5.15 27.63
C PRO A 85 1.44 3.98 26.66
N HIS A 86 0.75 3.92 25.52
CA HIS A 86 0.82 2.80 24.56
C HIS A 86 1.11 3.24 23.12
N GLU A 87 1.89 4.29 22.93
CA GLU A 87 2.27 4.74 21.58
C GLU A 87 3.43 3.89 21.01
N PRO A 88 3.31 3.40 19.76
CA PRO A 88 4.36 2.61 19.12
C PRO A 88 5.51 3.52 18.65
N CYS A 89 6.74 3.00 18.69
CA CYS A 89 7.92 3.72 18.25
C CYS A 89 8.36 3.32 16.84
N LEU A 90 9.04 4.26 16.15
CA LEU A 90 9.55 4.04 14.80
C LEU A 90 10.53 2.87 14.81
N ASN A 91 10.30 1.90 13.93
CA ASN A 91 11.08 0.64 13.84
C ASN A 91 11.28 -0.08 15.18
N ASN A 92 10.40 0.11 16.16
CA ASN A 92 10.58 -0.39 17.52
C ASN A 92 11.98 -0.08 18.08
N CYS A 93 12.46 1.14 17.83
CA CYS A 93 13.79 1.61 18.22
C CYS A 93 14.93 0.71 17.75
N THR A 94 14.72 -0.01 16.64
CA THR A 94 15.63 -1.00 16.03
C THR A 94 16.19 -2.04 17.01
N GLY A 95 15.52 -2.24 18.16
CA GLY A 95 16.05 -3.02 19.28
C GLY A 95 17.31 -2.43 19.94
N ARG A 96 17.70 -1.19 19.59
CA ARG A 96 18.87 -0.43 20.09
C ARG A 96 18.47 0.69 21.06
N GLY A 97 17.22 0.70 21.52
CA GLY A 97 16.69 1.64 22.50
C GLY A 97 15.48 1.08 23.24
N VAL A 98 14.86 1.91 24.07
CA VAL A 98 13.60 1.64 24.75
C VAL A 98 12.54 2.57 24.19
N CYS A 99 11.37 2.02 23.85
CA CYS A 99 10.24 2.82 23.43
C CYS A 99 9.58 3.50 24.64
N ALA A 100 9.59 4.83 24.64
CA ALA A 100 9.07 5.65 25.73
C ALA A 100 8.00 6.59 25.16
N TRP A 101 6.71 6.21 25.31
CA TRP A 101 5.56 7.00 24.87
C TRP A 101 5.62 7.42 23.38
N GLY A 102 5.98 6.47 22.52
CA GLY A 102 6.04 6.67 21.06
C GLY A 102 7.33 7.28 20.53
N GLU A 103 8.27 7.68 21.41
CA GLU A 103 9.61 8.12 21.02
C GLU A 103 10.68 7.14 21.51
N CYS A 104 11.78 7.01 20.76
CA CYS A 104 12.88 6.13 21.13
C CYS A 104 13.88 6.82 22.05
N VAL A 105 14.18 6.18 23.19
CA VAL A 105 15.33 6.49 24.06
C VAL A 105 16.44 5.51 23.74
N CYS A 106 17.46 5.97 23.02
CA CYS A 106 18.50 5.14 22.46
C CYS A 106 19.56 4.75 23.49
N ARG A 107 20.16 3.57 23.30
CA ARG A 107 21.34 3.19 24.09
C ARG A 107 22.51 4.11 23.73
N ARG A 108 23.43 4.29 24.68
CA ARG A 108 24.62 5.12 24.48
C ARG A 108 25.39 4.72 23.21
N GLY A 109 25.81 5.71 22.43
CA GLY A 109 26.48 5.51 21.13
C GLY A 109 25.54 5.31 19.95
N THR A 110 24.21 5.28 20.16
CA THR A 110 23.21 5.16 19.10
C THR A 110 22.20 6.30 19.17
N PHE A 111 21.66 6.73 18.03
CA PHE A 111 20.75 7.87 17.93
C PHE A 111 19.90 7.85 16.66
N GLY A 112 19.14 8.93 16.44
CA GLY A 112 18.08 9.04 15.44
C GLY A 112 16.73 8.61 15.98
N SER A 113 15.65 8.93 15.26
CA SER A 113 14.27 8.69 15.72
C SER A 113 13.91 7.23 15.99
N ASP A 114 14.69 6.29 15.47
CA ASP A 114 14.56 4.85 15.69
C ASP A 114 15.84 4.17 16.20
N CYS A 115 16.81 4.95 16.68
CA CYS A 115 18.12 4.44 17.12
C CYS A 115 18.92 3.70 16.05
N SER A 116 18.65 3.94 14.75
CA SER A 116 19.37 3.27 13.67
C SER A 116 20.77 3.84 13.41
N LEU A 117 21.07 5.08 13.82
CA LEU A 117 22.35 5.74 13.55
C LEU A 117 23.35 5.53 14.69
N SER A 118 24.64 5.65 14.36
CA SER A 118 25.77 5.62 15.29
C SER A 118 27.01 6.20 14.61
N LEU A 119 27.99 6.65 15.41
CA LEU A 119 29.28 7.13 14.91
C LEU A 119 30.33 6.00 14.94
N LEU A 120 31.08 5.86 13.85
CA LEU A 120 32.34 5.11 13.84
C LEU A 120 33.39 5.84 14.68
N ALA A 121 34.09 5.09 15.53
CA ALA A 121 35.42 5.50 15.95
C ALA A 121 36.42 5.22 14.81
N SER A 122 37.31 6.17 14.54
CA SER A 122 38.35 6.10 13.50
C SER A 122 39.20 4.82 13.50
N ASP A 123 39.34 4.19 14.67
CA ASP A 123 40.31 3.10 14.89
C ASP A 123 39.83 1.74 14.36
N GLN A 124 38.61 1.67 13.81
CA GLN A 124 38.02 0.48 13.18
C GLN A 124 37.67 0.66 11.70
N ALA A 125 37.98 1.82 11.11
CA ALA A 125 37.63 2.12 9.72
C ALA A 125 38.60 1.48 8.71
N ASP A 126 39.84 1.18 9.12
CA ASP A 126 40.85 0.53 8.31
C ASP A 126 41.15 -0.85 8.90
N GLY A 127 40.69 -1.91 8.22
CA GLY A 127 41.05 -3.28 8.55
C GLY A 127 42.51 -3.53 8.19
N ASP A 128 43.44 -3.18 9.07
CA ASP A 128 44.72 -3.88 9.17
C ASP A 128 45.21 -3.88 10.62
N GLY A 129 45.28 -5.08 11.20
CA GLY A 129 45.69 -5.28 12.57
C GLY A 129 47.20 -5.13 12.71
N SER A 130 47.67 -3.92 12.94
CA SER A 130 49.03 -3.71 13.45
C SER A 130 49.05 -2.60 14.49
N SER A 131 49.05 -3.02 15.74
CA SER A 131 49.34 -2.19 16.89
C SER A 131 50.76 -1.63 16.79
N SER A 132 50.90 -0.31 16.79
CA SER A 132 52.06 0.30 17.44
C SER A 132 51.68 1.59 18.14
N SER A 133 51.90 1.58 19.45
CA SER A 133 51.87 2.74 20.33
C SER A 133 53.02 3.68 19.98
N SER A 134 52.75 4.97 19.74
CA SER A 134 53.47 6.09 20.36
C SER A 134 53.14 7.45 19.71
N SER A 135 53.33 8.48 20.54
CA SER A 135 53.33 9.92 20.28
C SER A 135 52.00 10.67 20.40
N ARG A 136 51.91 11.43 21.50
CA ARG A 136 50.99 12.55 21.70
C ARG A 136 51.40 13.68 20.75
N ALA A 137 50.85 13.67 19.55
CA ALA A 137 50.59 14.89 18.80
C ALA A 137 49.06 15.03 18.75
N ALA A 138 48.55 16.26 18.81
CA ALA A 138 47.14 16.55 18.54
C ALA A 138 46.83 16.25 17.06
N GLN A 139 46.81 14.96 16.71
CA GLN A 139 46.28 14.49 15.45
C GLN A 139 44.78 14.76 15.50
N LYS A 140 44.37 15.73 14.68
CA LYS A 140 42.97 16.04 14.36
C LYS A 140 42.26 14.70 14.15
N ARG A 141 41.43 14.26 15.10
CA ARG A 141 40.72 12.97 15.03
C ARG A 141 40.07 12.91 13.64
N PRO A 142 40.24 11.80 12.89
CA PRO A 142 39.53 11.64 11.64
C PRO A 142 38.04 11.86 11.88
N PRO A 143 37.33 12.44 10.90
CA PRO A 143 35.91 12.70 11.03
C PRO A 143 35.15 11.42 11.35
N ALA A 144 34.34 11.44 12.40
CA ALA A 144 33.50 10.31 12.74
C ALA A 144 32.48 10.07 11.61
N LYS A 145 32.41 8.86 11.07
CA LYS A 145 31.49 8.51 9.98
C LYS A 145 30.19 7.95 10.55
N LEU A 146 29.04 8.40 10.01
CA LEU A 146 27.74 7.82 10.33
C LEU A 146 27.64 6.39 9.75
N GLN A 147 27.28 5.42 10.58
CA GLN A 147 26.82 4.08 10.16
C GLN A 147 25.36 3.87 10.53
N LEU A 148 24.66 3.09 9.72
CA LEU A 148 23.37 2.48 10.05
C LEU A 148 23.59 1.12 10.73
N LEU A 149 22.83 0.86 11.79
CA LEU A 149 22.78 -0.40 12.55
C LEU A 149 24.18 -0.96 12.92
N ALA A 150 25.15 -0.09 13.20
CA ALA A 150 26.49 -0.50 13.58
C ALA A 150 26.48 -1.36 14.86
N GLY A 151 27.36 -2.36 14.89
CA GLY A 151 27.47 -3.30 16.00
C GLY A 151 26.31 -4.30 16.10
N GLY A 152 25.44 -4.35 15.09
CA GLY A 152 24.46 -5.42 14.93
C GLY A 152 25.12 -6.76 14.55
N PRO A 153 24.38 -7.88 14.64
CA PRO A 153 24.88 -9.21 14.28
C PRO A 153 25.25 -9.31 12.79
N THR A 154 24.64 -8.46 11.95
CA THR A 154 24.95 -8.30 10.53
C THR A 154 25.21 -6.82 10.24
N PRO A 155 26.30 -6.47 9.52
CA PRO A 155 26.51 -5.11 9.04
C PRO A 155 25.36 -4.66 8.14
N TYR A 156 24.93 -3.40 8.27
CA TYR A 156 23.99 -2.82 7.32
C TYR A 156 24.73 -2.45 6.04
N GLU A 157 24.30 -3.04 4.93
CA GLU A 157 24.77 -2.67 3.60
C GLU A 157 23.62 -2.06 2.80
N PRO A 158 23.74 -0.81 2.33
CA PRO A 158 22.79 -0.26 1.39
C PRO A 158 22.65 -1.19 0.17
N ARG A 159 21.42 -1.37 -0.29
CA ARG A 159 21.08 -2.23 -1.42
C ARG A 159 21.84 -1.81 -2.67
N ARG A 160 22.19 -2.74 -3.57
CA ARG A 160 22.88 -2.36 -4.83
C ARG A 160 22.02 -1.48 -5.75
N ARG A 161 20.70 -1.69 -5.75
CA ARG A 161 19.75 -0.98 -6.62
C ARG A 161 19.55 0.46 -6.16
N ARG A 162 19.78 1.40 -7.09
CA ARG A 162 19.56 2.84 -6.90
C ARG A 162 18.06 3.16 -6.97
N PRO A 163 17.58 4.25 -6.34
CA PRO A 163 18.32 5.27 -5.60
C PRO A 163 18.61 4.88 -4.14
N HIS A 164 19.70 5.41 -3.59
CA HIS A 164 19.93 5.51 -2.14
C HIS A 164 19.33 6.79 -1.59
N VAL A 165 18.64 6.70 -0.45
CA VAL A 165 17.96 7.82 0.18
C VAL A 165 18.61 8.16 1.51
N TYR A 166 19.11 9.38 1.64
CA TYR A 166 19.50 9.91 2.95
C TYR A 166 18.27 10.46 3.66
N VAL A 167 18.02 10.05 4.90
CA VAL A 167 16.92 10.60 5.71
C VAL A 167 17.50 11.61 6.69
N TYR A 168 17.03 12.85 6.65
CA TYR A 168 17.47 13.85 7.60
C TYR A 168 16.98 13.52 9.01
N ASP A 169 17.92 13.43 9.95
CA ASP A 169 17.64 13.26 11.37
C ASP A 169 17.22 14.61 12.00
N ILE A 170 16.02 15.06 11.64
CA ILE A 170 15.42 16.27 12.23
C ILE A 170 14.84 15.97 13.62
N PRO A 171 14.66 17.00 14.48
CA PRO A 171 14.12 16.82 15.83
C PRO A 171 12.80 16.05 15.83
N HIS A 172 12.64 15.17 16.83
CA HIS A 172 11.50 14.24 16.89
C HIS A 172 10.15 14.96 16.89
N ASN A 173 10.06 16.17 17.46
CA ASN A 173 8.84 16.99 17.45
C ASN A 173 8.40 17.45 16.04
N LEU A 174 9.32 17.48 15.06
CA LEU A 174 9.06 17.79 13.66
C LEU A 174 8.87 16.54 12.79
N SER A 175 9.44 15.40 13.23
CA SER A 175 9.32 14.10 12.57
C SER A 175 8.39 13.16 13.35
N SER A 176 8.92 12.36 14.28
CA SER A 176 8.28 11.18 14.87
C SER A 176 7.28 11.43 16.02
N TRP A 177 7.05 12.67 16.48
CA TRP A 177 6.04 13.01 17.51
C TRP A 177 4.59 12.88 17.02
N HIS A 178 4.21 11.70 16.51
CA HIS A 178 2.84 11.39 16.14
C HIS A 178 2.60 9.88 16.11
N HIS A 179 1.43 9.46 16.54
CA HIS A 179 1.05 8.06 16.49
C HIS A 179 0.54 7.70 15.07
N PRO A 180 1.11 6.68 14.39
CA PRO A 180 0.67 6.28 13.05
C PRO A 180 -0.80 5.85 12.98
N LYS A 181 -1.36 5.20 14.01
CA LYS A 181 -2.78 4.81 14.07
C LYS A 181 -3.74 5.97 14.37
N ASN A 182 -3.25 7.04 15.02
CA ASN A 182 -4.05 8.25 15.24
C ASN A 182 -4.11 9.14 14.00
N MET A 183 -3.33 8.82 12.96
CA MET A 183 -3.45 9.41 11.64
C MET A 183 -4.23 8.46 10.73
N ASP A 184 -5.10 8.99 9.88
CA ASP A 184 -5.87 8.20 8.91
C ASP A 184 -4.99 7.51 7.84
N ARG A 185 -3.80 8.11 7.58
CA ARG A 185 -2.87 7.74 6.52
C ARG A 185 -1.41 7.92 6.99
N GLY A 186 -0.87 7.01 7.78
CA GLY A 186 0.51 7.07 8.32
C GLY A 186 1.64 6.77 7.33
N LEU A 187 1.48 7.07 6.04
CA LEU A 187 2.40 6.62 4.98
C LEU A 187 3.82 7.16 5.17
N HIS A 188 4.02 8.41 5.60
CA HIS A 188 5.37 8.98 5.82
C HIS A 188 6.19 8.20 6.85
N TRP A 189 5.54 7.63 7.87
CA TRP A 189 6.17 6.77 8.87
C TRP A 189 6.53 5.43 8.26
N LEU A 190 5.56 4.77 7.64
CA LEU A 190 5.73 3.43 7.06
C LEU A 190 6.75 3.43 5.92
N PHE A 191 6.78 4.49 5.11
CA PHE A 191 7.77 4.69 4.06
C PHE A 191 9.18 4.81 4.65
N TRP A 192 9.36 5.50 5.77
CA TRP A 192 10.65 5.58 6.47
C TRP A 192 11.10 4.21 6.97
N GLN A 193 10.21 3.45 7.62
CA GLN A 193 10.52 2.08 8.04
C GLN A 193 10.95 1.20 6.86
N ARG A 194 10.28 1.39 5.72
CA ARG A 194 10.57 0.66 4.49
C ARG A 194 11.88 1.09 3.83
N LEU A 195 12.28 2.37 3.89
CA LEU A 195 13.60 2.82 3.43
C LEU A 195 14.73 2.09 4.16
N LEU A 196 14.64 1.99 5.50
CA LEU A 196 15.65 1.27 6.29
C LEU A 196 15.66 -0.23 5.93
N SER A 197 14.51 -0.89 6.06
CA SER A 197 14.39 -2.35 5.89
C SER A 197 14.62 -2.85 4.46
N SER A 198 14.42 -2.03 3.44
CA SER A 198 14.72 -2.40 2.04
C SER A 198 16.19 -2.24 1.65
N GLY A 199 17.02 -1.68 2.53
CA GLY A 199 18.39 -1.29 2.19
C GLY A 199 18.48 0.00 1.36
N ALA A 200 17.37 0.68 1.07
CA ALA A 200 17.39 1.91 0.27
C ALA A 200 17.96 3.11 1.05
N MET A 201 17.92 3.07 2.38
CA MET A 201 18.46 4.13 3.23
C MET A 201 19.99 4.13 3.23
N THR A 202 20.61 5.31 3.25
CA THR A 202 22.06 5.48 3.45
C THR A 202 22.35 6.46 4.58
N SER A 203 23.40 6.21 5.37
CA SER A 203 23.95 7.18 6.32
C SER A 203 24.97 8.13 5.69
N ASP A 204 25.41 7.87 4.46
CA ASP A 204 26.36 8.69 3.74
C ASP A 204 25.61 9.66 2.82
N GLY A 205 25.44 10.90 3.27
CA GLY A 205 24.73 11.91 2.51
C GLY A 205 25.49 12.42 1.28
N GLU A 206 26.81 12.18 1.16
CA GLU A 206 27.54 12.47 -0.09
C GLU A 206 27.28 11.39 -1.16
N ALA A 207 27.04 10.14 -0.74
CA ALA A 207 26.73 9.02 -1.63
C ALA A 207 25.23 8.92 -1.99
N ALA A 208 24.37 9.77 -1.41
CA ALA A 208 22.93 9.70 -1.56
C ALA A 208 22.43 10.19 -2.93
N ASP A 209 21.44 9.49 -3.46
CA ASP A 209 20.73 9.83 -4.69
C ASP A 209 19.59 10.82 -4.46
N TRP A 210 18.92 10.68 -3.32
CA TRP A 210 17.79 11.50 -2.89
C TRP A 210 17.85 11.77 -1.39
N TYR A 211 17.19 12.83 -0.96
CA TYR A 211 17.12 13.24 0.44
C TYR A 211 15.67 13.32 0.89
N TYR A 212 15.32 12.59 1.94
CA TYR A 212 13.99 12.62 2.53
C TYR A 212 13.99 13.53 3.76
N ILE A 213 13.07 14.50 3.79
CA ILE A 213 12.77 15.29 4.98
C ILE A 213 11.54 14.65 5.65
N PRO A 214 11.70 13.91 6.75
CA PRO A 214 10.62 13.13 7.35
C PRO A 214 9.67 13.99 8.20
N ALA A 215 9.27 15.15 7.69
CA ALA A 215 8.32 16.04 8.35
C ALA A 215 6.90 15.48 8.27
N LYS A 216 6.16 15.54 9.38
CA LYS A 216 4.74 15.16 9.39
C LYS A 216 3.91 16.16 8.60
N LEU A 217 3.33 15.72 7.48
CA LEU A 217 2.49 16.54 6.60
C LEU A 217 1.14 15.87 6.32
N ARG A 218 0.07 16.40 6.93
CA ARG A 218 -1.30 15.89 6.72
C ARG A 218 -2.32 16.99 6.53
N THR A 219 -2.08 18.19 7.05
CA THR A 219 -3.05 19.29 7.13
C THR A 219 -2.39 20.62 6.79
N THR A 220 -3.21 21.65 6.56
CA THR A 220 -2.74 23.01 6.28
C THR A 220 -1.84 23.59 7.36
N SER A 221 -2.08 23.28 8.63
CA SER A 221 -1.25 23.76 9.74
C SER A 221 0.15 23.17 9.75
N ASP A 222 0.39 22.04 9.08
CA ASP A 222 1.70 21.39 9.07
C ASP A 222 2.72 22.12 8.16
N GLY A 223 2.26 23.03 7.29
CA GLY A 223 3.14 23.76 6.37
C GLY A 223 4.21 24.61 7.07
N GLY A 224 3.90 25.20 8.23
CA GLY A 224 4.89 25.94 9.04
C GLY A 224 5.99 25.03 9.59
N ARG A 225 5.62 23.82 10.03
CA ARG A 225 6.57 22.82 10.54
C ARG A 225 7.53 22.32 9.46
N LEU A 226 7.08 22.25 8.21
CA LEU A 226 7.98 21.93 7.10
C LEU A 226 9.05 23.01 6.90
N LEU A 227 8.68 24.29 6.99
CA LEU A 227 9.66 25.37 6.88
C LEU A 227 10.65 25.35 8.05
N GLU A 228 10.17 25.08 9.26
CA GLU A 228 11.01 24.88 10.45
C GLU A 228 11.98 23.70 10.28
N ALA A 229 11.50 22.57 9.74
CA ALA A 229 12.33 21.41 9.44
C ALA A 229 13.39 21.73 8.37
N ILE A 230 13.04 22.47 7.32
CA ILE A 230 13.99 22.90 6.28
C ILE A 230 15.05 23.84 6.87
N GLU A 231 14.65 24.82 7.68
CA GLU A 231 15.60 25.72 8.36
C GLU A 231 16.54 24.93 9.29
N TYR A 232 16.01 23.95 10.01
CA TYR A 232 16.83 23.04 10.80
C TYR A 232 17.82 22.26 9.92
N VAL A 233 17.36 21.68 8.81
CA VAL A 233 18.20 20.93 7.87
C VAL A 233 19.35 21.79 7.34
N ARG A 234 19.06 23.01 6.89
CA ARG A 234 20.05 23.95 6.31
C ARG A 234 21.15 24.34 7.30
N ARG A 235 20.85 24.37 8.61
CA ARG A 235 21.83 24.70 9.66
C ARG A 235 22.82 23.59 9.95
N HIS A 236 22.45 22.33 9.73
CA HIS A 236 23.25 21.18 10.16
C HIS A 236 23.85 20.38 9.00
N TRP A 237 23.28 20.48 7.79
CA TRP A 237 23.76 19.75 6.62
C TRP A 237 23.82 20.63 5.38
N PRO A 238 24.85 20.45 4.52
CA PRO A 238 25.07 21.30 3.35
C PRO A 238 24.21 20.92 2.14
N TRP A 239 23.64 19.71 2.09
CA TRP A 239 23.07 19.17 0.86
C TRP A 239 21.81 19.90 0.39
N TYR A 240 20.97 20.39 1.31
CA TYR A 240 19.81 21.18 0.94
C TYR A 240 20.20 22.45 0.18
N ASP A 241 21.17 23.20 0.69
CA ASP A 241 21.63 24.44 0.07
C ASP A 241 22.47 24.18 -1.17
N ARG A 242 23.32 23.15 -1.15
CA ARG A 242 24.12 22.73 -2.31
C ARG A 242 23.23 22.35 -3.49
N LEU A 243 22.13 21.65 -3.24
CA LEU A 243 21.19 21.17 -4.26
C LEU A 243 20.00 22.13 -4.46
N GLN A 244 19.94 23.23 -3.71
CA GLN A 244 18.83 24.19 -3.75
C GLN A 244 17.46 23.52 -3.58
N GLY A 245 17.37 22.49 -2.73
CA GLY A 245 16.15 21.67 -2.54
C GLY A 245 15.81 20.72 -3.69
N GLN A 246 16.57 20.69 -4.79
CA GLN A 246 16.45 19.62 -5.78
C GLN A 246 16.90 18.29 -5.17
N ARG A 247 16.36 17.18 -5.68
CA ARG A 247 16.60 15.83 -5.13
C ARG A 247 16.19 15.69 -3.66
N HIS A 248 15.38 16.61 -3.14
CA HIS A 248 14.75 16.51 -1.83
C HIS A 248 13.27 16.23 -2.00
N PHE A 249 12.72 15.34 -1.18
CA PHE A 249 11.30 15.05 -1.20
C PHE A 249 10.67 15.03 0.19
N VAL A 250 9.34 15.23 0.18
CA VAL A 250 8.45 15.14 1.32
C VAL A 250 7.22 14.31 0.96
N ILE A 251 6.58 13.70 1.95
CA ILE A 251 5.36 12.92 1.77
C ILE A 251 4.20 13.68 2.43
N HIS A 252 3.17 14.05 1.66
CA HIS A 252 1.96 14.72 2.17
C HIS A 252 0.75 13.80 2.04
N THR A 253 0.12 13.45 3.16
CA THR A 253 -0.94 12.43 3.19
C THR A 253 -2.36 13.01 3.20
N GLY A 254 -2.51 14.34 3.16
CA GLY A 254 -3.83 14.99 3.07
C GLY A 254 -4.61 14.74 1.77
N ASP A 255 -5.90 15.08 1.79
CA ASP A 255 -6.85 14.76 0.71
C ASP A 255 -6.58 15.58 -0.56
N LEU A 256 -6.09 16.82 -0.42
CA LEU A 256 -5.67 17.68 -1.54
C LEU A 256 -4.14 17.74 -1.73
N GLY A 257 -3.39 16.85 -1.06
CA GLY A 257 -1.93 16.75 -1.20
C GLY A 257 -1.23 18.09 -0.98
N ARG A 258 -0.34 18.47 -1.90
CA ARG A 258 0.37 19.76 -1.89
C ARG A 258 -0.58 20.97 -1.83
N GLY A 259 -1.83 20.83 -2.26
CA GLY A 259 -2.84 21.90 -2.22
C GLY A 259 -3.28 22.26 -0.81
N GLU A 260 -3.05 21.39 0.18
CA GLU A 260 -3.44 21.68 1.56
C GLU A 260 -2.46 22.59 2.29
N VAL A 261 -1.27 22.90 1.77
CA VAL A 261 -0.36 23.86 2.43
C VAL A 261 -0.51 25.29 1.88
N PRO A 262 -0.25 26.34 2.71
CA PRO A 262 -0.34 27.73 2.26
C PRO A 262 0.54 28.03 1.04
N ARG A 263 0.14 29.00 0.21
CA ARG A 263 0.89 29.39 -0.99
C ARG A 263 2.36 29.76 -0.68
N GLY A 264 2.62 30.49 0.40
CA GLY A 264 3.99 30.83 0.80
C GLY A 264 4.88 29.60 1.05
N VAL A 265 4.32 28.54 1.62
CA VAL A 265 5.03 27.26 1.80
C VAL A 265 5.31 26.61 0.45
N ARG A 266 4.32 26.58 -0.45
CA ARG A 266 4.46 26.04 -1.81
C ARG A 266 5.52 26.75 -2.65
N ASP A 267 5.61 28.08 -2.50
CA ASP A 267 6.58 28.91 -3.22
C ASP A 267 7.99 28.69 -2.66
N ALA A 268 8.13 28.66 -1.32
CA ALA A 268 9.40 28.40 -0.62
C ALA A 268 9.94 26.97 -0.84
N THR A 269 9.07 26.03 -1.18
CA THR A 269 9.41 24.61 -1.43
C THR A 269 9.26 24.21 -2.89
N SER A 270 9.35 25.17 -3.81
CA SER A 270 9.18 24.95 -5.25
C SER A 270 10.18 23.96 -5.86
N ASN A 271 11.38 23.81 -5.29
CA ASN A 271 12.36 22.85 -5.79
C ASN A 271 12.20 21.42 -5.22
N LEU A 272 11.38 21.23 -4.19
CA LEU A 272 11.14 19.90 -3.61
C LEU A 272 10.24 19.07 -4.54
N THR A 273 10.47 17.77 -4.56
CA THR A 273 9.53 16.78 -5.12
C THR A 273 8.51 16.42 -4.04
N TRP A 274 7.22 16.59 -4.31
CA TRP A 274 6.17 16.21 -3.37
C TRP A 274 5.60 14.85 -3.73
N LEU A 275 5.58 13.94 -2.77
CA LEU A 275 4.90 12.66 -2.89
C LEU A 275 3.54 12.77 -2.18
N HIS A 276 2.43 12.60 -2.89
CA HIS A 276 1.11 12.85 -2.31
C HIS A 276 -0.02 12.13 -3.05
N HIS A 277 -1.22 12.07 -2.49
CA HIS A 277 -2.32 11.30 -3.08
C HIS A 277 -3.14 12.04 -4.15
N TRP A 278 -2.94 13.35 -4.34
CA TRP A 278 -3.86 14.19 -5.13
C TRP A 278 -3.23 14.83 -6.36
N GLY A 279 -3.50 14.28 -7.55
CA GLY A 279 -2.88 14.69 -8.82
C GLY A 279 -3.56 15.83 -9.58
N LEU A 280 -4.22 16.80 -8.93
CA LEU A 280 -4.94 17.87 -9.62
C LEU A 280 -4.00 18.87 -10.31
N THR A 281 -4.03 18.89 -11.64
CA THR A 281 -3.15 19.70 -12.52
C THR A 281 -3.78 21.02 -12.96
N SER A 282 -5.11 21.10 -13.01
CA SER A 282 -5.86 22.29 -13.39
C SER A 282 -6.84 22.68 -12.28
N ASP A 283 -7.16 23.96 -12.15
CA ASP A 283 -8.19 24.39 -11.21
C ASP A 283 -9.51 23.67 -11.54
N ALA A 284 -10.25 23.26 -10.51
CA ALA A 284 -11.58 22.70 -10.65
C ALA A 284 -12.59 23.67 -10.02
N PRO A 285 -13.06 24.71 -10.75
CA PRO A 285 -13.89 25.78 -10.20
C PRO A 285 -15.19 25.26 -9.58
N HIS A 286 -15.78 24.22 -10.19
CA HIS A 286 -17.01 23.60 -9.71
C HIS A 286 -16.86 23.04 -8.29
N SER A 287 -15.72 22.43 -7.99
CA SER A 287 -15.40 21.89 -6.65
C SER A 287 -14.71 22.91 -5.73
N GLY A 288 -14.36 24.09 -6.24
CA GLY A 288 -13.54 25.07 -5.53
C GLY A 288 -12.09 24.63 -5.28
N TRP A 289 -11.61 23.57 -5.95
CA TRP A 289 -10.25 23.08 -5.76
C TRP A 289 -9.26 23.84 -6.64
N LYS A 290 -8.07 24.09 -6.08
CA LYS A 290 -6.96 24.74 -6.77
C LYS A 290 -5.90 23.74 -7.19
N ALA A 291 -5.39 23.90 -8.41
CA ALA A 291 -4.28 23.10 -8.90
C ALA A 291 -3.08 23.22 -7.96
N ALA A 292 -2.45 22.10 -7.68
CA ALA A 292 -1.26 22.07 -6.83
C ALA A 292 -0.25 21.00 -7.22
N HIS A 293 -0.68 19.94 -7.90
CA HIS A 293 0.20 18.91 -8.42
C HIS A 293 0.98 19.43 -9.64
N ARG A 294 2.25 19.06 -9.73
CA ARG A 294 3.14 19.44 -10.83
C ARG A 294 3.58 18.18 -11.57
N PRO A 295 3.03 17.89 -12.76
CA PRO A 295 3.42 16.74 -13.56
C PRO A 295 4.93 16.70 -13.80
N GLY A 296 5.53 15.51 -13.64
CA GLY A 296 6.97 15.28 -13.80
C GLY A 296 7.87 15.86 -12.71
N LYS A 297 7.31 16.57 -11.72
CA LYS A 297 8.04 17.03 -10.52
C LYS A 297 7.54 16.37 -9.26
N ASP A 298 6.22 16.32 -9.08
CA ASP A 298 5.55 15.66 -7.96
C ASP A 298 5.13 14.25 -8.38
N ILE A 299 4.93 13.34 -7.41
CA ILE A 299 4.52 11.95 -7.68
C ILE A 299 3.18 11.69 -6.98
N VAL A 300 2.20 11.19 -7.74
CA VAL A 300 0.92 10.77 -7.17
C VAL A 300 1.07 9.37 -6.59
N LEU A 301 0.91 9.22 -5.27
CA LEU A 301 1.05 7.93 -4.59
C LEU A 301 -0.30 7.25 -4.34
N PRO A 302 -0.38 5.91 -4.40
CA PRO A 302 -1.55 5.19 -3.94
C PRO A 302 -1.70 5.33 -2.42
N ILE A 303 -2.94 5.38 -1.94
CA ILE A 303 -3.23 5.43 -0.51
C ILE A 303 -2.80 4.11 0.15
N HIS A 304 -2.05 4.21 1.25
CA HIS A 304 -1.81 3.05 2.11
C HIS A 304 -3.09 2.70 2.87
N MET A 305 -3.73 1.60 2.51
CA MET A 305 -5.06 1.23 3.03
C MET A 305 -5.04 0.35 4.28
N GLY A 306 -3.86 -0.03 4.77
CA GLY A 306 -3.68 -0.98 5.87
C GLY A 306 -4.39 -2.31 5.61
N ASN A 307 -4.60 -3.11 6.67
CA ASN A 307 -5.20 -4.44 6.55
C ASN A 307 -6.72 -4.47 6.26
N ARG A 308 -7.36 -3.31 6.05
CA ARG A 308 -8.82 -3.23 5.83
C ARG A 308 -9.27 -3.84 4.49
N TYR A 309 -8.37 -3.98 3.52
CA TYR A 309 -8.68 -4.47 2.17
C TYR A 309 -7.84 -5.69 1.75
N SER A 310 -6.93 -6.18 2.60
CA SER A 310 -6.13 -7.40 2.37
C SER A 310 -6.89 -8.70 2.71
N SER A 311 -8.22 -8.70 2.51
CA SER A 311 -9.03 -9.88 2.81
C SER A 311 -8.81 -10.98 1.77
N ARG A 312 -8.85 -12.26 2.18
CA ARG A 312 -8.82 -13.40 1.25
C ARG A 312 -9.97 -13.46 0.24
N ALA A 313 -11.00 -12.66 0.48
CA ALA A 313 -12.13 -12.49 -0.41
C ALA A 313 -11.96 -11.31 -1.39
N ALA A 314 -10.81 -10.62 -1.40
CA ALA A 314 -10.48 -9.63 -2.43
C ALA A 314 -10.17 -10.37 -3.75
N GLY A 315 -10.71 -9.92 -4.88
CA GLY A 315 -10.73 -10.73 -6.11
C GLY A 315 -9.37 -11.07 -6.72
N LEU A 316 -8.29 -10.36 -6.38
CA LEU A 316 -6.93 -10.70 -6.79
C LEU A 316 -6.17 -11.58 -5.78
N HIS A 317 -6.75 -11.88 -4.63
CA HIS A 317 -6.17 -12.88 -3.74
C HIS A 317 -6.25 -14.27 -4.43
N PRO A 318 -5.19 -15.08 -4.47
CA PRO A 318 -5.19 -16.38 -5.17
C PRO A 318 -6.28 -17.36 -4.73
N LEU A 319 -6.59 -17.32 -3.44
CA LEU A 319 -7.68 -18.11 -2.86
C LEU A 319 -9.06 -17.50 -3.05
N ALA A 320 -9.18 -16.28 -3.58
CA ALA A 320 -10.49 -15.71 -3.84
C ALA A 320 -11.21 -16.51 -4.93
N PRO A 321 -12.54 -16.67 -4.80
CA PRO A 321 -13.31 -17.33 -5.83
C PRO A 321 -13.18 -16.58 -7.15
N GLN A 322 -12.77 -17.30 -8.20
CA GLN A 322 -12.67 -16.78 -9.56
C GLN A 322 -14.07 -16.76 -10.18
N LEU A 323 -14.80 -15.67 -9.94
CA LEU A 323 -16.17 -15.50 -10.40
C LEU A 323 -16.19 -14.80 -11.77
N PRO A 324 -17.00 -15.27 -12.74
CA PRO A 324 -17.13 -14.58 -14.01
C PRO A 324 -17.77 -13.21 -13.79
N ARG A 325 -17.03 -12.15 -14.10
CA ARG A 325 -17.54 -10.77 -14.04
C ARG A 325 -18.40 -10.53 -15.27
N ARG A 326 -19.73 -10.56 -15.11
CA ARG A 326 -20.68 -10.32 -16.22
C ARG A 326 -21.51 -9.05 -16.02
N SER A 327 -21.76 -8.62 -14.79
CA SER A 327 -22.50 -7.38 -14.53
C SER A 327 -21.71 -6.16 -15.02
N GLY A 328 -22.41 -5.10 -15.44
CA GLY A 328 -21.84 -3.92 -16.07
C GLY A 328 -21.00 -3.10 -15.09
N MET A 329 -21.61 -2.10 -14.46
CA MET A 329 -20.89 -1.14 -13.62
C MET A 329 -21.38 -1.10 -12.16
N LEU A 330 -20.44 -1.07 -11.23
CA LEU A 330 -20.69 -0.88 -9.80
C LEU A 330 -20.26 0.51 -9.31
N PHE A 331 -21.11 1.14 -8.52
CA PHE A 331 -20.73 2.20 -7.58
C PHE A 331 -21.57 2.11 -6.31
N VAL A 332 -20.91 1.88 -5.17
CA VAL A 332 -21.59 1.89 -3.86
C VAL A 332 -20.84 2.83 -2.92
N GLY A 333 -21.46 3.95 -2.56
CA GLY A 333 -20.89 4.90 -1.62
C GLY A 333 -21.61 6.24 -1.65
N ARG A 334 -21.18 7.17 -0.78
CA ARG A 334 -21.77 8.51 -0.68
C ARG A 334 -21.88 9.19 -2.05
N ILE A 335 -23.10 9.58 -2.42
CA ILE A 335 -23.43 10.31 -3.65
C ILE A 335 -23.52 11.81 -3.36
N CYS A 336 -24.40 12.22 -2.45
CA CYS A 336 -24.54 13.62 -2.04
C CYS A 336 -23.52 13.98 -0.94
N GLY A 337 -22.81 15.10 -1.09
CA GLY A 337 -21.77 15.56 -0.16
C GLY A 337 -22.30 15.90 1.24
N ASP A 338 -23.51 16.42 1.32
CA ASP A 338 -24.26 16.70 2.55
C ASP A 338 -24.84 15.46 3.24
N ARG A 339 -24.69 14.28 2.63
CA ARG A 339 -25.24 12.99 3.08
C ARG A 339 -26.76 12.86 2.95
N SER A 340 -27.44 13.73 2.18
CA SER A 340 -28.83 13.46 1.80
C SER A 340 -28.92 12.21 0.94
N GLU A 341 -30.06 11.52 0.98
CA GLU A 341 -30.35 10.52 -0.03
C GLU A 341 -30.56 11.23 -1.39
N PRO A 342 -30.03 10.68 -2.50
CA PRO A 342 -30.32 11.19 -3.83
C PRO A 342 -31.80 11.01 -4.17
N ASN A 343 -32.40 11.98 -4.86
CA ASN A 343 -33.80 11.89 -5.33
C ASN A 343 -33.84 11.60 -6.84
N PRO A 344 -34.06 10.35 -7.26
CA PRO A 344 -34.09 10.02 -8.68
C PRO A 344 -35.28 10.61 -9.47
N ALA A 345 -36.30 11.14 -8.78
CA ALA A 345 -37.41 11.84 -9.42
C ALA A 345 -37.14 13.35 -9.61
N ALA A 346 -36.04 13.90 -9.08
CA ALA A 346 -35.71 15.31 -9.23
C ALA A 346 -34.95 15.59 -10.54
N ASP A 347 -35.20 16.76 -11.13
CA ASP A 347 -34.42 17.25 -12.27
C ASP A 347 -33.01 17.68 -11.86
N TRP A 348 -32.06 17.60 -12.79
CA TRP A 348 -30.71 18.14 -12.59
C TRP A 348 -30.74 19.68 -12.50
N PRO A 349 -30.04 20.32 -11.54
CA PRO A 349 -29.06 19.77 -10.60
C PRO A 349 -29.62 19.44 -9.20
N HIS A 350 -30.94 19.48 -8.98
CA HIS A 350 -31.58 19.31 -7.67
C HIS A 350 -31.69 17.85 -7.20
N HIS A 351 -30.76 17.01 -7.65
CA HIS A 351 -30.70 15.58 -7.36
C HIS A 351 -30.37 15.28 -5.89
N CYS A 352 -29.78 16.25 -5.18
CA CYS A 352 -29.47 16.19 -3.75
C CYS A 352 -30.17 17.35 -2.99
N ALA A 353 -30.31 17.23 -1.68
CA ALA A 353 -31.13 18.16 -0.87
C ALA A 353 -30.60 19.61 -0.81
N SER A 354 -29.31 19.82 -1.08
CA SER A 354 -28.72 21.15 -1.15
C SER A 354 -27.95 21.37 -2.45
N ASP A 355 -27.98 22.62 -2.94
CA ASP A 355 -27.21 23.03 -4.12
C ASP A 355 -25.70 23.05 -3.85
N ARG A 356 -25.25 22.99 -2.59
CA ARG A 356 -23.83 22.86 -2.19
C ARG A 356 -23.22 21.48 -2.53
N ASN A 357 -24.00 20.56 -3.07
CA ASN A 357 -23.55 19.22 -3.44
C ASN A 357 -22.89 19.13 -4.81
N ASP A 358 -23.04 20.13 -5.66
CA ASP A 358 -22.55 20.11 -7.03
C ASP A 358 -21.00 20.01 -7.09
N GLY A 359 -20.28 20.67 -6.17
CA GLY A 359 -18.83 20.59 -6.08
C GLY A 359 -18.25 19.31 -5.46
N TYR A 360 -19.03 18.48 -4.74
CA TYR A 360 -18.52 17.24 -4.16
C TYR A 360 -18.22 16.22 -5.25
N SER A 361 -17.05 15.57 -5.21
CA SER A 361 -16.63 14.60 -6.24
C SER A 361 -16.63 15.18 -7.67
N GLN A 362 -16.43 16.49 -7.82
CA GLN A 362 -16.59 17.21 -9.10
C GLN A 362 -17.99 17.06 -9.73
N GLY A 363 -19.02 16.72 -8.94
CA GLY A 363 -20.38 16.46 -9.44
C GLY A 363 -20.58 15.08 -10.07
N VAL A 364 -19.51 14.29 -10.18
CA VAL A 364 -19.50 13.01 -10.91
C VAL A 364 -20.46 11.98 -10.32
N ARG A 365 -20.47 11.81 -8.99
CA ARG A 365 -21.28 10.74 -8.35
C ARG A 365 -22.77 11.02 -8.49
N GLN A 366 -23.13 12.29 -8.39
CA GLN A 366 -24.47 12.83 -8.54
C GLN A 366 -24.92 12.64 -9.98
N LEU A 367 -24.09 13.04 -10.95
CA LEU A 367 -24.39 12.93 -12.37
C LEU A 367 -24.48 11.47 -12.84
N VAL A 368 -23.60 10.58 -12.34
CA VAL A 368 -23.68 9.14 -12.63
C VAL A 368 -24.95 8.53 -12.05
N HIS A 369 -25.32 8.87 -10.80
CA HIS A 369 -26.58 8.38 -10.24
C HIS A 369 -27.77 8.92 -11.04
N TYR A 370 -27.82 10.21 -11.34
CA TYR A 370 -28.89 10.83 -12.12
C TYR A 370 -29.13 10.09 -13.45
N HIS A 371 -28.08 9.79 -14.21
CA HIS A 371 -28.21 9.13 -15.51
C HIS A 371 -28.29 7.60 -15.51
N HIS A 372 -27.77 6.92 -14.48
CA HIS A 372 -27.54 5.46 -14.57
C HIS A 372 -27.95 4.64 -13.35
N HIS A 373 -28.63 5.19 -12.34
CA HIS A 373 -29.03 4.42 -11.15
C HIS A 373 -29.99 3.26 -11.47
N ASP A 374 -30.94 3.46 -12.37
CA ASP A 374 -31.94 2.46 -12.79
C ASP A 374 -31.52 1.68 -14.04
N ARG A 375 -30.25 1.72 -14.42
CA ARG A 375 -29.79 1.11 -15.66
C ARG A 375 -29.59 -0.41 -15.52
N PRO A 376 -30.10 -1.24 -16.44
CA PRO A 376 -29.88 -2.68 -16.39
C PRO A 376 -28.39 -3.03 -16.34
N GLY A 377 -28.03 -3.92 -15.40
CA GLY A 377 -26.65 -4.35 -15.18
C GLY A 377 -25.77 -3.34 -14.44
N PHE A 378 -26.31 -2.20 -14.00
CA PHE A 378 -25.60 -1.22 -13.19
C PHE A 378 -26.15 -1.25 -11.76
N LYS A 379 -25.30 -0.93 -10.78
CA LYS A 379 -25.69 -0.78 -9.38
C LYS A 379 -25.01 0.46 -8.82
N VAL A 380 -25.74 1.57 -8.80
CA VAL A 380 -25.29 2.87 -8.30
C VAL A 380 -26.10 3.20 -7.05
N ALA A 381 -25.52 3.00 -5.87
CA ALA A 381 -26.23 3.11 -4.59
C ALA A 381 -25.42 3.87 -3.52
N THR A 382 -26.09 4.43 -2.52
CA THR A 382 -25.45 5.12 -1.38
C THR A 382 -24.76 4.14 -0.42
N SER A 383 -25.31 2.94 -0.28
CA SER A 383 -24.76 1.83 0.51
C SER A 383 -25.32 0.48 0.02
N ASP A 384 -24.59 -0.60 0.27
CA ASP A 384 -25.12 -1.97 0.17
C ASP A 384 -24.34 -2.87 1.15
N PRO A 385 -25.02 -3.70 1.96
CA PRO A 385 -24.37 -4.62 2.89
C PRO A 385 -23.50 -5.69 2.21
N HIS A 386 -23.71 -5.96 0.93
CA HIS A 386 -22.98 -6.93 0.13
C HIS A 386 -21.89 -6.29 -0.76
N TYR A 387 -21.50 -5.03 -0.50
CA TYR A 387 -20.53 -4.31 -1.33
C TYR A 387 -19.24 -5.10 -1.64
N GLY A 388 -18.66 -5.77 -0.64
CA GLY A 388 -17.44 -6.55 -0.86
C GLY A 388 -17.64 -7.75 -1.78
N LEU A 389 -18.86 -8.29 -1.86
CA LEU A 389 -19.23 -9.34 -2.80
C LEU A 389 -19.54 -8.77 -4.20
N ASP A 390 -20.20 -7.62 -4.27
CA ASP A 390 -20.44 -6.93 -5.54
C ASP A 390 -19.12 -6.57 -6.24
N LEU A 391 -18.07 -6.23 -5.49
CA LEU A 391 -16.74 -6.01 -6.04
C LEU A 391 -16.16 -7.22 -6.80
N LEU A 392 -16.68 -8.44 -6.60
CA LEU A 392 -16.30 -9.66 -7.33
C LEU A 392 -17.17 -9.94 -8.55
N ARG A 393 -18.34 -9.30 -8.65
CA ARG A 393 -19.39 -9.58 -9.64
C ARG A 393 -19.33 -8.68 -10.87
N TYR A 394 -19.01 -7.40 -10.68
CA TYR A 394 -19.09 -6.40 -11.73
C TYR A 394 -17.78 -6.32 -12.52
N ARG A 395 -17.88 -6.07 -13.84
CA ARG A 395 -16.73 -5.87 -14.73
C ARG A 395 -16.06 -4.53 -14.46
N TRP A 396 -16.87 -3.48 -14.41
CA TRP A 396 -16.43 -2.12 -14.25
C TRP A 396 -16.82 -1.58 -12.87
N CYS A 397 -15.93 -0.81 -12.26
CA CYS A 397 -16.21 -0.13 -11.00
C CYS A 397 -15.87 1.34 -11.13
N LEU A 398 -16.87 2.19 -10.95
CA LEU A 398 -16.67 3.64 -10.96
C LEU A 398 -15.72 4.02 -9.83
N ALA A 399 -14.66 4.76 -10.16
CA ALA A 399 -13.63 5.19 -9.24
C ALA A 399 -13.44 6.73 -9.35
N PRO A 400 -14.42 7.51 -8.87
CA PRO A 400 -14.40 8.95 -9.01
C PRO A 400 -13.69 9.59 -7.81
N SER A 401 -13.34 10.87 -7.94
CA SER A 401 -12.84 11.69 -6.84
C SER A 401 -13.79 11.69 -5.62
N GLY A 402 -13.27 12.12 -4.47
CA GLY A 402 -14.03 12.29 -3.22
C GLY A 402 -14.28 13.77 -2.90
N GLY A 403 -14.13 14.15 -1.63
CA GLY A 403 -13.97 15.56 -1.24
C GLY A 403 -12.55 16.09 -1.51
N GLY A 404 -11.87 15.53 -2.51
CA GLY A 404 -10.43 15.49 -2.72
C GLY A 404 -10.05 14.10 -3.22
N HIS A 405 -8.89 13.57 -2.82
CA HIS A 405 -8.49 12.20 -3.16
C HIS A 405 -9.53 11.15 -2.71
N GLY A 406 -9.88 10.25 -3.62
CA GLY A 406 -10.63 9.04 -3.33
C GLY A 406 -9.71 7.83 -3.20
N ASN A 407 -10.01 6.90 -2.30
CA ASN A 407 -9.28 5.63 -2.20
C ASN A 407 -9.76 4.58 -3.20
N ARG A 408 -10.88 4.85 -3.89
CA ARG A 408 -11.61 3.85 -4.67
C ARG A 408 -10.82 3.34 -5.87
N GLN A 409 -10.00 4.20 -6.46
CA GLN A 409 -9.13 3.88 -7.59
C GLN A 409 -8.21 2.70 -7.27
N THR A 410 -7.60 2.72 -6.09
CA THR A 410 -6.80 1.59 -5.60
C THR A 410 -7.69 0.41 -5.18
N VAL A 411 -8.75 0.65 -4.38
CA VAL A 411 -9.62 -0.43 -3.85
C VAL A 411 -10.19 -1.33 -4.94
N VAL A 412 -10.77 -0.75 -6.00
CA VAL A 412 -11.46 -1.54 -7.04
C VAL A 412 -10.47 -2.33 -7.88
N THR A 413 -9.29 -1.76 -8.13
CA THR A 413 -8.18 -2.44 -8.83
C THR A 413 -7.71 -3.65 -8.05
N LEU A 414 -7.46 -3.51 -6.73
CA LEU A 414 -7.08 -4.65 -5.86
C LEU A 414 -8.18 -5.69 -5.73
N ALA A 415 -9.45 -5.27 -5.82
CA ALA A 415 -10.58 -6.18 -5.84
C ALA A 415 -10.73 -6.93 -7.17
N GLY A 416 -9.93 -6.62 -8.19
CA GLY A 416 -9.98 -7.22 -9.52
C GLY A 416 -11.06 -6.65 -10.44
N CYS A 417 -11.64 -5.50 -10.09
CA CYS A 417 -12.64 -4.80 -10.90
C CYS A 417 -11.97 -3.71 -11.73
N LEU A 418 -12.35 -3.57 -13.00
CA LEU A 418 -11.74 -2.58 -13.90
C LEU A 418 -12.13 -1.16 -13.44
N PRO A 419 -11.18 -0.30 -13.04
CA PRO A 419 -11.48 1.05 -12.59
C PRO A 419 -11.97 1.91 -13.75
N VAL A 420 -13.11 2.60 -13.53
CA VAL A 420 -13.62 3.66 -14.41
C VAL A 420 -13.35 5.00 -13.75
N VAL A 421 -12.34 5.71 -14.22
CA VAL A 421 -11.90 6.99 -13.67
C VAL A 421 -12.64 8.11 -14.38
N VAL A 422 -13.51 8.79 -13.63
CA VAL A 422 -14.13 10.06 -14.04
C VAL A 422 -13.63 11.12 -13.07
N SER A 423 -12.54 11.78 -13.42
CA SER A 423 -11.90 12.84 -12.62
C SER A 423 -11.03 13.67 -13.54
N ASP A 424 -11.64 14.69 -14.15
CA ASP A 424 -10.98 15.56 -15.10
C ASP A 424 -9.82 16.30 -14.41
N ASP A 425 -8.70 16.39 -15.10
CA ASP A 425 -7.45 17.03 -14.63
C ASP A 425 -6.85 16.45 -13.33
N VAL A 426 -7.29 15.26 -12.90
CA VAL A 426 -6.72 14.56 -11.74
C VAL A 426 -5.93 13.35 -12.22
N LEU A 427 -4.60 13.41 -12.07
CA LEU A 427 -3.73 12.26 -12.24
C LEU A 427 -3.96 11.26 -11.08
N GLN A 428 -4.08 9.99 -11.44
CA GLN A 428 -4.20 8.85 -10.54
C GLN A 428 -2.82 8.38 -10.08
N PRO A 429 -2.73 7.48 -9.09
CA PRO A 429 -1.45 6.97 -8.62
C PRO A 429 -0.52 6.53 -9.76
N PHE A 430 0.68 7.11 -9.74
CA PHE A 430 1.77 6.94 -10.71
C PHE A 430 1.45 7.33 -12.15
N GLU A 431 0.42 8.14 -12.42
CA GLU A 431 0.30 8.78 -13.74
C GLU A 431 1.16 10.04 -13.85
N PRO A 432 1.75 10.31 -15.03
CA PRO A 432 1.61 9.55 -16.29
C PRO A 432 2.65 8.43 -16.47
N GLU A 433 3.48 8.13 -15.47
CA GLU A 433 4.50 7.07 -15.54
C GLU A 433 3.92 5.66 -15.77
N MET A 434 2.68 5.44 -15.32
CA MET A 434 1.88 4.24 -15.50
C MET A 434 0.55 4.60 -16.18
N ASP A 435 0.30 4.06 -17.37
CA ASP A 435 -0.94 4.30 -18.13
C ASP A 435 -2.12 3.50 -17.56
N TRP A 436 -3.06 4.20 -16.89
CA TRP A 436 -4.29 3.59 -16.39
C TRP A 436 -5.22 3.11 -17.50
N GLY A 437 -5.09 3.61 -18.72
CA GLY A 437 -5.84 3.11 -19.89
C GLY A 437 -5.53 1.64 -20.22
N GLY A 438 -4.39 1.12 -19.76
CA GLY A 438 -3.98 -0.27 -19.90
C GLY A 438 -4.73 -1.27 -19.04
N PHE A 439 -5.33 -0.84 -17.93
CA PHE A 439 -6.06 -1.71 -17.00
C PHE A 439 -7.40 -1.13 -16.50
N GLY A 440 -7.80 0.03 -17.02
CA GLY A 440 -9.04 0.72 -16.68
C GLY A 440 -9.56 1.56 -17.83
N LEU A 441 -10.50 2.45 -17.53
CA LEU A 441 -11.09 3.37 -18.49
C LEU A 441 -11.15 4.78 -17.90
N ARG A 442 -10.56 5.75 -18.60
CA ARG A 442 -10.74 7.18 -18.30
C ARG A 442 -11.91 7.72 -19.10
N VAL A 443 -12.84 8.39 -18.41
CA VAL A 443 -14.02 9.00 -19.02
C VAL A 443 -14.10 10.46 -18.59
N ALA A 444 -14.21 11.36 -19.56
CA ALA A 444 -14.40 12.79 -19.28
C ALA A 444 -15.73 13.04 -18.56
N HIS A 445 -15.76 14.01 -17.64
CA HIS A 445 -16.98 14.36 -16.91
C HIS A 445 -18.17 14.66 -17.85
N ALA A 446 -17.91 15.38 -18.94
CA ALA A 446 -18.92 15.71 -19.95
C ALA A 446 -19.56 14.48 -20.63
N HIS A 447 -18.91 13.32 -20.59
CA HIS A 447 -19.40 12.09 -21.21
C HIS A 447 -20.16 11.17 -20.26
N VAL A 448 -20.32 11.54 -18.99
CA VAL A 448 -21.10 10.76 -18.02
C VAL A 448 -22.50 10.36 -18.55
N PRO A 449 -23.29 11.20 -19.24
CA PRO A 449 -24.58 10.77 -19.79
C PRO A 449 -24.50 9.56 -20.74
N ARG A 450 -23.36 9.41 -21.45
CA ARG A 450 -23.07 8.31 -22.39
C ARG A 450 -22.20 7.20 -21.78
N LEU A 451 -22.00 7.20 -20.45
CA LEU A 451 -21.08 6.27 -19.78
C LEU A 451 -21.31 4.80 -20.17
N HIS A 452 -22.56 4.36 -20.19
CA HIS A 452 -22.94 3.01 -20.65
C HIS A 452 -22.46 2.67 -22.07
N THR A 453 -22.52 3.61 -23.02
CA THR A 453 -22.06 3.40 -24.39
C THR A 453 -20.55 3.28 -24.41
N LEU A 454 -19.83 4.13 -23.67
CA LEU A 454 -18.38 4.08 -23.59
C LEU A 454 -17.86 2.79 -22.95
N LEU A 455 -18.58 2.26 -21.95
CA LEU A 455 -18.24 0.97 -21.36
C LEU A 455 -18.44 -0.16 -22.37
N GLN A 456 -19.53 -0.14 -23.14
CA GLN A 456 -19.74 -1.10 -24.21
C GLN A 456 -18.67 -0.99 -25.32
N GLU A 457 -18.34 0.22 -25.76
CA GLU A 457 -17.27 0.46 -26.74
C GLU A 457 -15.91 -0.05 -26.23
N ALA A 458 -15.59 0.15 -24.95
CA ALA A 458 -14.37 -0.37 -24.33
C ALA A 458 -14.38 -1.91 -24.17
N GLU A 459 -15.56 -2.51 -24.04
CA GLU A 459 -15.75 -3.96 -24.05
C GLU A 459 -15.56 -4.56 -25.44
N ASP A 460 -16.02 -3.87 -26.49
CA ASP A 460 -15.94 -4.31 -27.87
C ASP A 460 -14.59 -3.97 -28.54
N GLU A 461 -13.74 -3.17 -27.87
CA GLU A 461 -12.41 -2.77 -28.34
C GLU A 461 -11.58 -4.00 -28.75
N ASP A 462 -10.98 -3.92 -29.94
CA ASP A 462 -10.22 -5.01 -30.57
C ASP A 462 -11.00 -6.33 -30.66
N GLY A 463 -12.32 -6.26 -30.89
CA GLY A 463 -13.19 -7.43 -30.95
C GLY A 463 -13.31 -8.16 -29.60
N GLY A 464 -13.19 -7.43 -28.49
CA GLY A 464 -13.19 -7.98 -27.13
C GLY A 464 -11.80 -8.26 -26.56
N ALA A 465 -10.75 -8.22 -27.39
CA ALA A 465 -9.38 -8.43 -26.91
C ALA A 465 -8.92 -7.31 -25.97
N GLY A 466 -9.40 -6.07 -26.14
CA GLY A 466 -9.08 -4.96 -25.25
C GLY A 466 -9.55 -5.19 -23.82
N LEU A 467 -10.78 -5.68 -23.63
CA LEU A 467 -11.32 -6.04 -22.32
C LEU A 467 -10.51 -7.17 -21.66
N ALA A 468 -10.17 -8.21 -22.42
CA ALA A 468 -9.35 -9.32 -21.94
C ALA A 468 -7.95 -8.85 -21.54
N ALA A 469 -7.34 -7.95 -22.32
CA ALA A 469 -6.03 -7.37 -22.05
C ALA A 469 -6.03 -6.47 -20.80
N ARG A 470 -7.05 -5.62 -20.61
CA ARG A 470 -7.22 -4.83 -19.39
C ARG A 470 -7.37 -5.70 -18.16
N THR A 471 -8.24 -6.71 -18.25
CA THR A 471 -8.43 -7.68 -17.18
C THR A 471 -7.10 -8.36 -16.86
N ALA A 472 -6.37 -8.85 -17.87
CA ALA A 472 -5.04 -9.44 -17.73
C ALA A 472 -3.98 -8.49 -17.15
N SER A 473 -4.12 -7.17 -17.29
CA SER A 473 -3.16 -6.21 -16.74
C SER A 473 -3.35 -5.97 -15.22
N LEU A 474 -4.54 -6.25 -14.67
CA LEU A 474 -4.88 -5.98 -13.27
C LEU A 474 -3.89 -6.56 -12.24
N PRO A 475 -3.42 -7.83 -12.32
CA PRO A 475 -2.50 -8.37 -11.32
C PRO A 475 -1.17 -7.61 -11.23
N CYS A 476 -0.63 -7.12 -12.35
CA CYS A 476 0.60 -6.32 -12.33
C CYS A 476 0.31 -4.89 -11.86
N ALA A 477 -0.74 -4.25 -12.39
CA ALA A 477 -1.15 -2.90 -11.95
C ALA A 477 -1.45 -2.86 -10.43
N ALA A 478 -2.10 -3.90 -9.90
CA ALA A 478 -2.43 -4.02 -8.49
C ALA A 478 -1.18 -4.12 -7.59
N GLN A 479 -0.10 -4.75 -8.07
CA GLN A 479 1.16 -4.79 -7.32
C GLN A 479 1.74 -3.39 -7.19
N HIS A 480 1.86 -2.65 -8.30
CA HIS A 480 2.33 -1.27 -8.26
C HIS A 480 1.47 -0.40 -7.37
N LEU A 481 0.16 -0.66 -7.27
CA LEU A 481 -0.77 0.14 -6.47
C LEU A 481 -0.88 -0.28 -5.00
N PHE A 482 -0.25 -1.37 -4.60
CA PHE A 482 -0.31 -1.87 -3.23
C PHE A 482 1.05 -1.77 -2.53
N TRP A 483 1.03 -1.54 -1.23
CA TRP A 483 2.23 -1.39 -0.41
C TRP A 483 2.59 -2.73 0.24
N SER A 484 2.76 -3.80 -0.55
CA SER A 484 2.93 -5.16 0.00
C SER A 484 4.19 -5.35 0.84
N GLY A 485 5.27 -4.64 0.51
CA GLY A 485 6.48 -4.59 1.35
C GLY A 485 6.27 -3.94 2.72
N ILE A 486 5.14 -3.26 2.93
CA ILE A 486 4.74 -2.63 4.20
C ILE A 486 3.58 -3.41 4.85
N SER A 487 2.55 -3.76 4.08
CA SER A 487 1.28 -4.32 4.56
C SER A 487 1.22 -5.85 4.54
N GLY A 488 2.15 -6.53 3.88
CA GLY A 488 2.09 -7.98 3.65
C GLY A 488 1.64 -8.38 2.25
N ALA A 489 1.82 -9.65 1.92
CA ALA A 489 1.60 -10.25 0.60
C ALA A 489 0.14 -10.71 0.39
N PHE A 490 -0.80 -9.81 0.11
CA PHE A 490 -2.21 -10.22 -0.01
C PHE A 490 -2.51 -11.02 -1.29
N MET A 491 -1.81 -10.77 -2.39
CA MET A 491 -1.88 -11.53 -3.65
C MET A 491 -0.89 -12.71 -3.66
N GLN A 492 -0.24 -13.01 -2.53
CA GLN A 492 0.93 -13.92 -2.45
C GLN A 492 2.12 -13.43 -3.30
N GLU A 493 2.21 -12.12 -3.47
CA GLU A 493 3.32 -11.39 -4.07
C GLU A 493 4.45 -11.16 -3.06
N ASP A 494 5.69 -11.03 -3.52
CA ASP A 494 6.86 -10.83 -2.65
C ASP A 494 7.22 -9.35 -2.41
N GLY A 495 6.47 -8.43 -3.02
CA GLY A 495 6.66 -6.99 -2.91
C GLY A 495 7.75 -6.40 -3.81
N ARG A 496 8.29 -7.16 -4.77
CA ARG A 496 9.35 -6.66 -5.67
C ARG A 496 8.88 -5.53 -6.63
N TRP A 497 7.58 -5.46 -6.91
CA TRP A 497 6.97 -4.47 -7.81
C TRP A 497 6.00 -3.54 -7.08
N ASP A 498 6.12 -3.43 -5.76
CA ASP A 498 5.11 -2.74 -4.97
C ASP A 498 5.17 -1.20 -5.12
N ALA A 499 4.21 -0.51 -4.52
CA ALA A 499 4.14 0.96 -4.56
C ALA A 499 5.39 1.65 -4.01
N PHE A 500 6.10 1.03 -3.07
CA PHE A 500 7.35 1.57 -2.54
C PHE A 500 8.45 1.51 -3.60
N GLU A 501 8.63 0.35 -4.24
CA GLU A 501 9.63 0.21 -5.31
C GLU A 501 9.30 1.07 -6.54
N MET A 502 8.02 1.18 -6.92
CA MET A 502 7.60 2.06 -8.02
C MET A 502 7.94 3.52 -7.73
N THR A 503 7.74 3.97 -6.49
CA THR A 503 8.13 5.33 -6.05
C THR A 503 9.63 5.55 -6.24
N LEU A 504 10.46 4.58 -5.85
CA LEU A 504 11.91 4.66 -5.98
C LEU A 504 12.37 4.61 -7.45
N GLU A 505 11.73 3.83 -8.31
CA GLU A 505 12.01 3.82 -9.75
C GLU A 505 11.66 5.15 -10.42
N ILE A 506 10.55 5.79 -10.06
CA ILE A 506 10.21 7.12 -10.59
C ILE A 506 11.25 8.15 -10.12
N LEU A 507 11.67 8.13 -8.86
CA LEU A 507 12.73 9.01 -8.36
C LEU A 507 14.07 8.78 -9.10
N ARG A 508 14.43 7.52 -9.43
CA ARG A 508 15.59 7.22 -10.28
C ARG A 508 15.44 7.85 -11.67
N MET A 509 14.26 7.71 -12.29
CA MET A 509 13.98 8.26 -13.60
C MET A 509 14.04 9.79 -13.62
N GLN A 510 13.47 10.47 -12.62
CA GLN A 510 13.55 11.92 -12.47
C GLN A 510 15.01 12.42 -12.33
N GLN A 511 15.87 11.64 -11.66
CA GLN A 511 17.28 11.97 -11.51
C GLN A 511 18.08 11.69 -12.80
N THR A 512 17.78 10.58 -13.49
CA THR A 512 18.53 10.14 -14.68
C THR A 512 18.13 10.93 -15.93
N TYR A 513 16.85 11.27 -16.06
CA TYR A 513 16.29 11.97 -17.22
C TYR A 513 15.52 13.24 -16.77
N PRO A 514 16.22 14.26 -16.24
CA PRO A 514 15.56 15.47 -15.79
C PRO A 514 14.86 16.17 -16.97
N GLY A 515 13.56 16.47 -16.80
CA GLY A 515 12.75 17.15 -17.80
C GLY A 515 12.19 16.26 -18.92
N LEU A 516 12.49 14.96 -18.93
CA LEU A 516 11.80 14.01 -19.79
C LEU A 516 10.33 13.90 -19.37
N ASP A 517 9.42 13.91 -20.33
CA ASP A 517 8.00 13.65 -20.10
C ASP A 517 7.84 12.28 -19.41
N PRO A 518 7.23 12.19 -18.20
CA PRO A 518 7.16 10.93 -17.48
C PRO A 518 6.37 9.83 -18.21
N ALA A 519 5.47 10.20 -19.13
CA ALA A 519 4.79 9.24 -20.01
C ALA A 519 5.78 8.45 -20.91
N GLN A 520 6.98 9.00 -21.15
CA GLN A 520 8.01 8.41 -21.99
C GLN A 520 9.01 7.55 -21.22
N TYR A 521 8.91 7.43 -19.89
CA TYR A 521 9.87 6.69 -19.08
C TYR A 521 10.01 5.23 -19.52
N ALA A 522 8.90 4.52 -19.71
CA ALA A 522 8.92 3.13 -20.18
C ALA A 522 9.36 2.98 -21.65
N ALA A 523 9.16 4.00 -22.49
CA ALA A 523 9.70 3.97 -23.85
C ALA A 523 11.22 4.23 -23.87
N ARG A 524 11.72 5.02 -22.92
CA ARG A 524 13.11 5.49 -22.88
C ARG A 524 14.07 4.55 -22.17
N ASP A 525 13.63 3.93 -21.06
CA ASP A 525 14.47 3.19 -20.14
C ASP A 525 13.96 1.75 -19.97
N GLU A 526 14.78 0.78 -20.37
CA GLU A 526 14.44 -0.63 -20.35
C GLU A 526 14.24 -1.18 -18.93
N GLN A 527 15.01 -0.70 -17.95
CA GLN A 527 14.84 -1.10 -16.55
C GLN A 527 13.47 -0.66 -16.04
N PHE A 528 13.07 0.58 -16.33
CA PHE A 528 11.76 1.12 -15.94
C PHE A 528 10.64 0.37 -16.66
N ARG A 529 10.77 0.11 -17.96
CA ARG A 529 9.80 -0.68 -18.73
C ARG A 529 9.62 -2.09 -18.15
N THR A 530 10.73 -2.77 -17.89
CA THR A 530 10.73 -4.12 -17.32
C THR A 530 10.09 -4.12 -15.92
N PHE A 531 10.40 -3.11 -15.10
CA PHE A 531 9.79 -2.93 -13.79
C PHE A 531 8.28 -2.68 -13.90
N LEU A 532 7.85 -1.75 -14.75
CA LEU A 532 6.45 -1.41 -14.99
C LEU A 532 5.66 -2.64 -15.44
N HIS A 533 6.27 -3.53 -16.22
CA HIS A 533 5.66 -4.78 -16.68
C HIS A 533 5.93 -5.97 -15.74
N CYS A 534 6.27 -5.73 -14.48
CA CYS A 534 6.46 -6.74 -13.45
C CYS A 534 7.47 -7.84 -13.82
N GLY A 535 8.54 -7.48 -14.53
CA GLY A 535 9.63 -8.37 -14.94
C GLY A 535 9.56 -8.85 -16.38
N GLU A 536 8.51 -8.51 -17.13
CA GLU A 536 8.32 -8.94 -18.51
C GLU A 536 9.14 -8.10 -19.51
N ALA A 537 10.45 -8.33 -19.52
CA ALA A 537 11.43 -7.56 -20.31
C ALA A 537 11.22 -7.64 -21.84
N SER A 538 10.72 -8.78 -22.34
CA SER A 538 10.48 -8.99 -23.77
C SER A 538 9.24 -8.27 -24.30
N VAL A 539 8.37 -7.77 -23.42
CA VAL A 539 7.13 -7.09 -23.82
C VAL A 539 7.46 -5.66 -24.27
N PRO A 540 7.18 -5.30 -25.54
CA PRO A 540 7.36 -3.93 -26.02
C PRO A 540 6.54 -2.94 -25.20
N TYR A 541 6.97 -1.68 -25.19
CA TYR A 541 6.15 -0.62 -24.63
C TYR A 541 4.83 -0.52 -25.41
N GLY A 542 3.71 -0.55 -24.69
CA GLY A 542 2.39 -0.45 -25.25
C GLY A 542 1.32 -0.42 -24.17
N ARG A 543 0.11 0.01 -24.54
CA ARG A 543 -1.05 0.18 -23.63
C ARG A 543 -1.27 -1.03 -22.71
N TYR A 544 -1.13 -2.25 -23.24
CA TYR A 544 -1.40 -3.49 -22.51
C TYR A 544 -0.14 -4.24 -22.07
N GLY A 545 0.99 -3.55 -21.89
CA GLY A 545 2.28 -4.17 -21.56
C GLY A 545 2.29 -5.00 -20.26
N MET A 546 1.38 -4.70 -19.33
CA MET A 546 1.19 -5.44 -18.07
C MET A 546 0.41 -6.76 -18.23
N ALA A 547 -0.24 -7.00 -19.37
CA ALA A 547 -1.15 -8.13 -19.54
C ALA A 547 -0.42 -9.48 -19.50
N GLU A 548 0.81 -9.54 -20.01
CA GLU A 548 1.56 -10.80 -20.09
C GLU A 548 1.90 -11.37 -18.72
N TYR A 549 2.36 -10.52 -17.81
CA TYR A 549 2.59 -10.89 -16.41
C TYR A 549 1.31 -11.47 -15.80
N GLY A 550 0.17 -10.80 -15.95
CA GLY A 550 -1.07 -11.25 -15.32
C GLY A 550 -1.62 -12.54 -15.90
N LYS A 551 -1.36 -12.86 -17.18
CA LYS A 551 -1.67 -14.19 -17.74
C LYS A 551 -0.84 -15.29 -17.06
N LYS A 552 0.48 -15.10 -16.95
CA LYS A 552 1.38 -16.06 -16.29
C LYS A 552 1.05 -16.21 -14.81
N TRP A 553 0.80 -15.09 -14.13
CA TRP A 553 0.37 -15.08 -12.73
C TRP A 553 -0.90 -15.90 -12.55
N ARG A 554 -1.94 -15.69 -13.37
CA ARG A 554 -3.17 -16.49 -13.28
C ARG A 554 -2.96 -17.97 -13.53
N ALA A 555 -2.17 -18.33 -14.54
CA ALA A 555 -1.84 -19.72 -14.81
C ALA A 555 -1.17 -20.38 -13.59
N ALA A 556 -0.17 -19.71 -13.01
CA ALA A 556 0.50 -20.19 -11.80
C ALA A 556 -0.45 -20.29 -10.59
N GLN A 557 -1.37 -19.33 -10.40
CA GLN A 557 -2.36 -19.42 -9.33
C GLN A 557 -3.36 -20.55 -9.56
N GLN A 558 -3.79 -20.76 -10.80
CA GLN A 558 -4.69 -21.85 -11.17
C GLN A 558 -4.04 -23.21 -10.91
N ASP A 559 -2.76 -23.37 -11.28
CA ASP A 559 -2.01 -24.60 -11.03
C ASP A 559 -1.84 -24.88 -9.54
N LYS A 560 -1.54 -23.83 -8.74
CA LYS A 560 -1.27 -23.97 -7.31
C LYS A 560 -2.52 -24.07 -6.44
N TYR A 561 -3.58 -23.33 -6.78
CA TYR A 561 -4.74 -23.15 -5.91
C TYR A 561 -6.07 -23.55 -6.56
N GLY A 562 -6.11 -23.86 -7.86
CA GLY A 562 -7.35 -24.09 -8.61
C GLY A 562 -8.26 -25.17 -8.00
N ALA A 563 -7.70 -26.30 -7.58
CA ALA A 563 -8.48 -27.36 -6.92
C ALA A 563 -9.12 -26.90 -5.59
N ALA A 564 -8.37 -26.15 -4.78
CA ALA A 564 -8.86 -25.60 -3.52
C ALA A 564 -9.94 -24.53 -3.75
N VAL A 565 -9.72 -23.64 -4.72
CA VAL A 565 -10.68 -22.60 -5.11
C VAL A 565 -12.00 -23.23 -5.59
N THR A 566 -11.94 -24.25 -6.44
CA THR A 566 -13.12 -24.99 -6.92
C THR A 566 -13.85 -25.69 -5.77
N ALA A 567 -13.13 -26.36 -4.88
CA ALA A 567 -13.72 -27.05 -3.73
C ALA A 567 -14.43 -26.06 -2.78
N VAL A 568 -13.84 -24.90 -2.52
CA VAL A 568 -14.48 -23.86 -1.71
C VAL A 568 -15.68 -23.24 -2.44
N GLY A 569 -15.57 -22.95 -3.74
CA GLY A 569 -16.70 -22.47 -4.55
C GLY A 569 -17.93 -23.38 -4.44
N LYS A 570 -17.72 -24.70 -4.55
CA LYS A 570 -18.77 -25.70 -4.34
C LYS A 570 -19.37 -25.64 -2.93
N SER A 571 -18.56 -25.47 -1.89
CA SER A 571 -19.03 -25.46 -0.49
C SER A 571 -19.87 -24.22 -0.15
N VAL A 572 -19.60 -23.07 -0.77
CA VAL A 572 -20.40 -21.84 -0.62
C VAL A 572 -21.60 -21.78 -1.57
N GLY A 573 -21.77 -22.81 -2.41
CA GLY A 573 -22.84 -22.94 -3.39
C GLY A 573 -22.72 -21.93 -4.53
N VAL A 574 -21.49 -21.59 -4.92
CA VAL A 574 -21.19 -21.03 -6.25
C VAL A 574 -21.06 -22.23 -7.20
N PRO A 575 -22.02 -22.46 -8.13
CA PRO A 575 -21.89 -23.52 -9.13
C PRO A 575 -20.54 -23.44 -9.87
N GLU A 576 -19.99 -24.59 -10.30
CA GLU A 576 -18.98 -24.59 -11.36
C GLU A 576 -19.58 -23.90 -12.58
N GLY A 577 -19.01 -22.76 -13.00
CA GLY A 577 -19.62 -21.95 -14.05
C GLY A 577 -20.92 -21.26 -13.64
N ALA A 578 -21.02 -20.73 -12.41
CA ALA A 578 -22.20 -19.99 -11.93
C ALA A 578 -22.58 -18.83 -12.87
N GLU A 579 -23.59 -19.08 -13.71
CA GLU A 579 -23.95 -18.28 -14.88
C GLU A 579 -25.27 -17.51 -14.74
N ASP A 580 -25.99 -17.64 -13.63
CA ASP A 580 -27.30 -17.00 -13.46
C ASP A 580 -27.45 -16.17 -12.16
N GLU A 581 -28.43 -15.27 -12.18
CA GLU A 581 -28.78 -14.38 -11.06
C GLU A 581 -29.12 -15.16 -9.77
N SER A 582 -29.66 -16.37 -9.92
CA SER A 582 -30.10 -17.21 -8.79
C SER A 582 -28.93 -17.66 -7.90
N GLY A 583 -27.76 -17.91 -8.50
CA GLY A 583 -26.54 -18.22 -7.76
C GLY A 583 -26.07 -17.06 -6.87
N TRP A 584 -26.16 -15.83 -7.39
CA TRP A 584 -25.82 -14.63 -6.61
C TRP A 584 -26.84 -14.34 -5.51
N GLU A 585 -28.14 -14.48 -5.79
CA GLU A 585 -29.20 -14.38 -4.79
C GLU A 585 -29.01 -15.37 -3.64
N ALA A 586 -28.67 -16.63 -3.95
CA ALA A 586 -28.37 -17.64 -2.96
C ALA A 586 -27.14 -17.29 -2.10
N LEU A 587 -26.10 -16.71 -2.72
CA LEU A 587 -24.90 -16.27 -2.00
C LEU A 587 -25.19 -15.08 -1.07
N TYR A 588 -25.95 -14.09 -1.53
CA TYR A 588 -26.42 -12.98 -0.69
C TYR A 588 -27.26 -13.51 0.49
N GLY A 589 -28.23 -14.41 0.23
CA GLY A 589 -29.10 -14.99 1.25
C GLY A 589 -28.40 -15.82 2.34
N ARG A 590 -27.20 -16.34 2.07
CA ARG A 590 -26.36 -17.07 3.04
C ARG A 590 -25.40 -16.17 3.85
N GLY A 591 -25.50 -14.85 3.68
CA GLY A 591 -24.65 -13.84 4.33
C GLY A 591 -23.44 -13.39 3.50
N GLY A 592 -23.47 -13.63 2.18
CA GLY A 592 -22.54 -13.07 1.20
C GLY A 592 -21.07 -13.19 1.58
N LEU A 593 -20.41 -12.05 1.74
CA LEU A 593 -18.98 -11.99 2.02
C LEU A 593 -18.58 -12.69 3.32
N GLU A 594 -19.41 -12.68 4.35
CA GLU A 594 -19.11 -13.37 5.62
C GLU A 594 -19.24 -14.89 5.48
N ALA A 595 -20.08 -15.38 4.57
CA ALA A 595 -20.10 -16.79 4.20
C ALA A 595 -18.82 -17.19 3.46
N LEU A 596 -18.37 -16.36 2.52
CA LEU A 596 -17.08 -16.54 1.85
C LEU A 596 -15.93 -16.52 2.86
N LYS A 597 -15.84 -15.48 3.71
CA LYS A 597 -14.77 -15.39 4.73
C LYS A 597 -14.76 -16.59 5.67
N ARG A 598 -15.91 -17.10 6.10
CA ARG A 598 -15.99 -18.34 6.90
C ARG A 598 -15.49 -19.57 6.15
N ALA A 599 -15.81 -19.68 4.86
CA ALA A 599 -15.34 -20.77 4.00
C ALA A 599 -13.86 -20.67 3.62
N TYR A 600 -13.31 -19.45 3.55
CA TYR A 600 -11.91 -19.15 3.22
C TYR A 600 -11.02 -18.87 4.44
N GLY A 601 -11.53 -19.08 5.66
CA GLY A 601 -10.77 -18.91 6.90
C GLY A 601 -9.54 -19.81 6.97
N ASP A 602 -8.55 -19.42 7.78
CA ASP A 602 -7.23 -20.06 7.95
C ASP A 602 -7.25 -21.59 7.97
N GLY A 603 -8.18 -22.20 8.71
CA GLY A 603 -8.29 -23.66 8.77
C GLY A 603 -8.92 -24.32 7.54
N ALA A 604 -9.87 -23.67 6.87
CA ALA A 604 -10.67 -24.31 5.81
C ALA A 604 -9.89 -24.45 4.49
N VAL A 605 -9.08 -23.45 4.13
CA VAL A 605 -8.22 -23.52 2.95
C VAL A 605 -7.04 -24.46 3.19
N ALA A 606 -6.42 -24.40 4.37
CA ALA A 606 -5.36 -25.34 4.73
C ALA A 606 -5.87 -26.79 4.70
N ALA A 607 -7.07 -27.05 5.22
CA ALA A 607 -7.73 -28.35 5.17
C ALA A 607 -8.08 -28.77 3.73
N ALA A 608 -8.61 -27.88 2.90
CA ALA A 608 -8.93 -28.17 1.50
C ALA A 608 -7.67 -28.43 0.66
N ALA A 609 -6.60 -27.67 0.87
CA ALA A 609 -5.31 -27.86 0.21
C ALA A 609 -4.59 -29.12 0.70
N ALA A 610 -4.74 -29.49 1.98
CA ALA A 610 -4.27 -30.78 2.50
C ALA A 610 -5.08 -31.93 1.87
N ALA A 611 -6.41 -31.86 1.90
CA ALA A 611 -7.28 -32.87 1.30
C ALA A 611 -7.06 -33.04 -0.22
N ALA A 612 -6.81 -31.95 -0.96
CA ALA A 612 -6.47 -32.02 -2.39
C ALA A 612 -5.10 -32.66 -2.63
N ARG A 613 -4.10 -32.38 -1.78
CA ARG A 613 -2.78 -33.04 -1.82
C ARG A 613 -2.89 -34.52 -1.48
N ASP A 614 -3.69 -34.88 -0.47
CA ASP A 614 -3.94 -36.26 -0.08
C ASP A 614 -4.70 -37.02 -1.17
N ALA A 615 -5.68 -36.39 -1.82
CA ALA A 615 -6.40 -36.96 -2.96
C ALA A 615 -5.49 -37.15 -4.19
N ALA A 616 -4.60 -36.20 -4.48
CA ALA A 616 -3.62 -36.31 -5.56
C ALA A 616 -2.56 -37.41 -5.25
N ALA A 617 -2.11 -37.51 -4.01
CA ALA A 617 -1.22 -38.59 -3.56
C ALA A 617 -1.91 -39.96 -3.63
N ALA A 618 -3.20 -40.04 -3.28
CA ALA A 618 -4.00 -41.26 -3.41
C ALA A 618 -4.21 -41.66 -4.88
N ALA A 619 -4.38 -40.69 -5.78
CA ALA A 619 -4.51 -40.94 -7.23
C ALA A 619 -3.17 -41.36 -7.87
N GLY A 620 -2.04 -40.74 -7.50
CA GLY A 620 -0.70 -41.13 -7.95
C GLY A 620 -0.25 -42.50 -7.45
N GLY A 621 -0.80 -42.96 -6.32
CA GLY A 621 -0.57 -44.31 -5.78
C GLY A 621 -1.29 -45.44 -6.50
N GLN A 622 -2.28 -45.13 -7.37
CA GLN A 622 -3.01 -46.13 -8.16
C GLN A 622 -2.30 -46.45 -9.48
N ASP A 623 -1.60 -45.48 -10.09
CA ASP A 623 -0.90 -45.68 -11.37
C ASP A 623 0.44 -46.44 -11.20
N GLY A 624 1.01 -46.45 -9.98
CA GLY A 624 2.20 -47.22 -9.62
C GLY A 624 1.95 -48.71 -9.35
N ARG A 625 0.69 -49.16 -9.25
CA ARG A 625 0.34 -50.56 -8.91
C ARG A 625 -0.09 -51.42 -10.11
N GLU A 626 -0.34 -50.84 -11.28
CA GLU A 626 -0.61 -51.61 -12.51
C GLU A 626 0.63 -51.86 -13.39
N ARG A 627 1.80 -51.28 -13.07
CA ARG A 627 3.06 -51.55 -13.80
C ARG A 627 3.95 -52.63 -13.19
N MET A 628 3.48 -53.35 -12.17
CA MET A 628 4.27 -54.39 -11.49
C MET A 628 3.56 -55.75 -11.39
N VAL A 629 2.71 -56.14 -12.35
CA VAL A 629 2.31 -57.55 -12.50
C VAL A 629 2.07 -57.88 -13.97
N LEU A 630 3.12 -57.93 -14.78
CA LEU A 630 3.13 -58.71 -16.04
C LEU A 630 4.59 -59.01 -16.41
N ARG A 631 5.18 -60.00 -15.72
CA ARG A 631 6.39 -60.70 -16.19
C ARG A 631 6.25 -62.18 -15.80
N SER A 632 6.46 -63.05 -16.80
CA SER A 632 6.20 -64.51 -16.82
C SER A 632 4.71 -64.81 -16.92
N SER A 633 4.17 -65.58 -17.87
CA SER A 633 4.62 -66.65 -18.76
C SER A 633 3.45 -66.85 -19.75
N GLY A 634 3.52 -67.29 -21.00
CA GLY A 634 4.54 -67.84 -21.89
C GLY A 634 3.85 -68.11 -23.25
N GLY A 635 4.54 -68.76 -24.18
CA GLY A 635 3.90 -69.46 -25.32
C GLY A 635 4.29 -68.96 -26.70
N ASN A 636 5.31 -69.61 -27.28
CA ASN A 636 5.54 -69.67 -28.71
C ASN A 636 4.97 -71.00 -29.23
N THR A 637 3.79 -70.97 -29.85
CA THR A 637 3.40 -71.85 -30.97
C THR A 637 2.12 -71.32 -31.61
N GLY A 638 2.18 -71.07 -32.91
CA GLY A 638 1.11 -71.49 -33.83
C GLY A 638 -0.02 -70.52 -34.13
N TYR A 639 0.12 -69.82 -35.26
CA TYR A 639 -0.89 -69.68 -36.32
C TYR A 639 -2.36 -69.38 -35.97
N GLY A 640 -2.78 -68.19 -36.42
CA GLY A 640 -3.87 -68.07 -37.40
C GLY A 640 -5.28 -67.78 -36.87
N GLY A 641 -5.92 -66.79 -37.51
CA GLY A 641 -7.37 -66.87 -37.77
C GLY A 641 -8.28 -66.01 -36.90
N SER A 642 -8.51 -64.79 -37.38
CA SER A 642 -9.84 -64.20 -37.63
C SER A 642 -10.99 -64.33 -36.61
N SER A 643 -11.49 -63.12 -36.29
CA SER A 643 -12.91 -62.71 -36.36
C SER A 643 -13.87 -63.03 -35.21
N SER A 644 -14.54 -61.94 -34.76
CA SER A 644 -15.96 -61.82 -34.36
C SER A 644 -16.42 -62.66 -33.15
N SER A 645 -17.32 -62.25 -32.26
CA SER A 645 -18.27 -61.14 -32.11
C SER A 645 -19.09 -61.46 -30.86
N ALA A 646 -19.62 -60.42 -30.18
CA ALA A 646 -20.80 -60.48 -29.28
C ALA A 646 -20.68 -61.37 -28.03
N GLY A 647 -21.30 -61.12 -26.88
CA GLY A 647 -22.37 -60.21 -26.48
C GLY A 647 -23.05 -60.82 -25.24
N GLY A 648 -23.69 -59.98 -24.41
CA GLY A 648 -24.56 -60.39 -23.30
C GLY A 648 -23.81 -60.64 -21.97
N GLY A 649 -24.25 -60.19 -20.81
CA GLY A 649 -25.57 -59.75 -20.35
C GLY A 649 -25.85 -60.44 -19.01
N GLY A 650 -26.36 -59.71 -18.00
CA GLY A 650 -26.95 -60.33 -16.81
C GLY A 650 -26.59 -59.69 -15.46
N ARG A 651 -27.59 -59.04 -14.84
CA ARG A 651 -27.68 -58.66 -13.41
C ARG A 651 -28.30 -59.86 -12.61
N PRO A 652 -28.80 -59.70 -11.36
CA PRO A 652 -28.21 -59.40 -10.04
C PRO A 652 -28.67 -60.42 -8.93
N LEU A 653 -28.41 -60.15 -7.63
CA LEU A 653 -29.22 -60.44 -6.39
C LEU A 653 -28.30 -60.37 -5.12
N LEU A 654 -28.47 -59.45 -4.14
CA LEU A 654 -29.34 -59.39 -2.92
C LEU A 654 -28.99 -60.30 -1.72
N SER A 655 -28.76 -59.68 -0.54
CA SER A 655 -29.36 -59.93 0.82
C SER A 655 -28.52 -59.18 1.89
N ALA A 656 -28.99 -58.73 3.07
CA ALA A 656 -30.07 -59.20 3.93
C ALA A 656 -30.66 -58.09 4.85
N TRP A 657 -31.89 -58.37 5.30
CA TRP A 657 -32.79 -57.58 6.16
C TRP A 657 -32.43 -57.69 7.67
N ARG A 658 -32.85 -56.85 8.64
CA ARG A 658 -33.63 -55.58 8.77
C ARG A 658 -33.82 -55.36 10.30
N ARG A 659 -34.51 -54.29 10.74
CA ARG A 659 -35.54 -54.19 11.84
C ARG A 659 -35.21 -53.14 12.92
N LEU A 660 -36.12 -52.24 13.34
CA LEU A 660 -37.47 -51.76 12.94
C LEU A 660 -37.70 -50.48 13.82
N LEU A 661 -38.10 -49.31 13.29
CA LEU A 661 -39.48 -48.81 12.97
C LEU A 661 -40.37 -48.63 14.23
N ARG A 662 -41.11 -47.52 14.42
CA ARG A 662 -42.25 -46.99 13.61
C ARG A 662 -42.54 -45.51 14.01
N ALA A 663 -42.76 -44.58 13.07
CA ALA A 663 -44.04 -44.12 12.47
C ALA A 663 -44.94 -43.32 13.46
N VAL A 664 -45.60 -42.20 13.13
CA VAL A 664 -46.61 -41.97 12.07
C VAL A 664 -46.85 -40.46 11.84
N LEU A 665 -47.24 -40.17 10.62
CA LEU A 665 -47.83 -38.96 10.00
C LEU A 665 -48.84 -38.14 10.83
N GLY A 666 -48.91 -36.83 10.56
CA GLY A 666 -50.06 -35.98 10.89
C GLY A 666 -50.06 -34.66 10.12
N ARG A 667 -51.03 -34.49 9.22
CA ARG A 667 -51.27 -33.33 8.33
C ARG A 667 -52.47 -32.54 8.88
N SER A 668 -52.60 -31.24 8.51
CA SER A 668 -53.79 -30.36 8.62
C SER A 668 -53.96 -29.61 9.96
N LYS A 669 -54.38 -28.34 10.07
CA LYS A 669 -55.35 -27.50 9.32
C LYS A 669 -55.05 -25.98 9.46
N ARG A 670 -55.71 -25.23 8.56
CA ARG A 670 -55.96 -23.79 8.40
C ARG A 670 -56.44 -22.99 9.64
N GLY A 671 -56.23 -21.66 9.57
CA GLY A 671 -57.04 -20.57 10.15
C GLY A 671 -56.20 -19.27 10.23
N ARG A 672 -56.34 -18.22 9.39
CA ARG A 672 -57.38 -17.20 9.12
C ARG A 672 -57.56 -16.15 10.24
N GLY A 673 -57.28 -14.87 9.90
CA GLY A 673 -57.70 -13.63 10.59
C GLY A 673 -56.72 -13.12 11.65
N GLY A 674 -56.38 -11.83 11.80
CA GLY A 674 -56.79 -10.58 11.17
C GLY A 674 -56.27 -9.39 12.01
N SER A 675 -56.17 -8.22 11.37
CA SER A 675 -56.30 -6.84 11.89
C SER A 675 -55.55 -6.32 13.12
N GLY A 676 -55.05 -5.07 12.99
CA GLY A 676 -55.00 -4.05 14.05
C GLY A 676 -53.58 -3.58 14.37
N GLN A 677 -53.15 -2.39 13.92
CA GLN A 677 -53.21 -1.10 14.69
C GLN A 677 -52.50 -1.21 16.04
N GLN A 678 -51.65 -0.31 16.53
CA GLN A 678 -51.40 1.12 16.33
C GLN A 678 -50.10 1.40 17.15
N ALA A 679 -49.18 2.23 16.64
CA ALA A 679 -48.91 3.60 17.10
C ALA A 679 -48.31 3.78 18.52
N GLY A 680 -47.30 4.68 18.59
CA GLY A 680 -46.85 5.35 19.82
C GLY A 680 -45.37 5.11 20.10
N LEU A 681 -44.47 6.02 19.69
CA LEU A 681 -43.98 7.15 20.53
C LEU A 681 -43.17 6.66 21.73
N ASN A 682 -42.02 7.20 22.12
CA ASN A 682 -41.12 8.21 21.60
C ASN A 682 -39.90 8.17 22.55
N ARG A 683 -38.74 8.58 22.06
CA ARG A 683 -37.73 9.39 22.77
C ARG A 683 -37.16 8.97 24.13
N GLN A 684 -35.83 9.05 24.10
CA GLN A 684 -34.93 9.63 25.11
C GLN A 684 -34.63 8.77 26.34
N ARG A 685 -33.34 8.43 26.47
CA ARG A 685 -32.57 8.77 27.68
C ARG A 685 -31.07 8.78 27.37
N ARG A 686 -30.51 10.00 27.34
CA ARG A 686 -29.11 10.26 27.68
C ARG A 686 -28.98 10.31 29.20
N ALA A 687 -27.80 9.91 29.65
CA ALA A 687 -27.12 10.27 30.89
C ALA A 687 -27.66 9.67 32.21
N ALA A 688 -26.84 8.79 32.79
CA ALA A 688 -26.38 8.97 34.17
C ALA A 688 -25.09 8.16 34.38
N ALA A 689 -23.98 8.87 34.58
CA ALA A 689 -22.79 8.35 35.23
C ALA A 689 -23.01 8.38 36.75
N GLY A 690 -22.52 7.38 37.49
CA GLY A 690 -22.61 7.37 38.94
C GLY A 690 -21.89 6.17 39.56
N ARG A 691 -20.73 6.47 40.16
CA ARG A 691 -19.81 5.65 40.95
C ARG A 691 -20.46 4.63 41.89
N VAL A 692 -19.82 3.47 42.07
CA VAL A 692 -19.56 2.87 43.39
C VAL A 692 -18.20 2.15 43.36
N ARG A 693 -17.33 2.47 44.32
CA ARG A 693 -16.13 1.72 44.72
C ARG A 693 -16.43 1.06 46.07
N ASP A 694 -15.72 -0.04 46.30
CA ASP A 694 -15.39 -0.71 47.57
C ASP A 694 -16.44 -1.61 48.25
N ALA A 695 -16.15 -2.92 48.20
CA ALA A 695 -16.25 -3.83 49.35
C ALA A 695 -15.43 -5.10 49.08
N ALA A 696 -14.34 -5.28 49.83
CA ALA A 696 -13.63 -6.55 49.97
C ALA A 696 -14.32 -7.42 51.03
N GLY A 697 -14.31 -8.74 50.83
CA GLY A 697 -14.79 -9.73 51.82
C GLY A 697 -14.57 -11.15 51.31
N GLU A 698 -13.64 -11.85 51.96
CA GLU A 698 -13.16 -13.20 51.69
C GLU A 698 -14.24 -14.28 51.82
N SER A 699 -14.20 -15.30 50.96
CA SER A 699 -14.52 -16.69 51.35
C SER A 699 -13.81 -17.69 50.43
N SER A 700 -13.08 -18.59 51.07
CA SER A 700 -12.27 -19.68 50.52
C SER A 700 -13.12 -20.92 50.20
N GLY A 701 -12.90 -21.54 49.04
CA GLY A 701 -13.44 -22.85 48.61
C GLY A 701 -12.68 -23.40 47.39
N PRO A 702 -12.64 -24.72 47.16
CA PRO A 702 -11.40 -25.43 46.81
C PRO A 702 -11.06 -25.49 45.31
N LEU A 703 -9.76 -25.68 45.08
CA LEU A 703 -9.05 -25.96 43.82
C LEU A 703 -9.80 -26.93 42.89
N LEU A 704 -10.15 -26.44 41.70
CA LEU A 704 -10.47 -27.24 40.52
C LEU A 704 -9.34 -27.05 39.51
N GLN A 705 -8.70 -28.16 39.16
CA GLN A 705 -7.65 -28.24 38.16
C GLN A 705 -8.15 -27.71 36.80
N PRO A 706 -7.32 -26.98 36.02
CA PRO A 706 -7.67 -26.63 34.65
C PRO A 706 -7.71 -27.90 33.77
N PRO A 707 -8.65 -27.99 32.81
CA PRO A 707 -8.70 -29.10 31.87
C PRO A 707 -7.45 -29.10 30.98
N ALA A 708 -6.99 -30.31 30.68
CA ALA A 708 -5.80 -30.63 29.91
C ALA A 708 -5.68 -29.82 28.61
N GLU A 709 -4.46 -29.34 28.36
CA GLU A 709 -4.02 -28.68 27.14
C GLU A 709 -4.35 -29.52 25.91
N VAL A 710 -5.32 -29.05 25.12
CA VAL A 710 -5.40 -29.40 23.71
C VAL A 710 -4.31 -28.57 23.04
N GLY A 711 -3.20 -29.22 22.70
CA GLY A 711 -2.07 -28.60 22.01
C GLY A 711 -2.53 -27.96 20.71
N ASP A 712 -2.63 -26.63 20.72
CA ASP A 712 -2.87 -25.82 19.53
C ASP A 712 -1.54 -25.75 18.77
N GLN A 713 -1.30 -26.75 17.91
CA GLN A 713 -0.28 -26.62 16.87
C GLN A 713 -0.76 -25.56 15.87
N GLN A 714 -0.51 -24.30 16.19
CA GLN A 714 -0.48 -23.23 15.20
C GLN A 714 0.63 -23.57 14.19
N GLN A 715 0.26 -24.26 13.12
CA GLN A 715 1.11 -24.38 11.94
C GLN A 715 1.36 -22.97 11.42
N GLN A 716 2.60 -22.52 11.62
CA GLN A 716 3.16 -21.33 10.99
C GLN A 716 2.80 -21.33 9.51
N GLN A 717 2.03 -20.31 9.10
CA GLN A 717 1.89 -19.95 7.70
C GLN A 717 3.30 -19.87 7.11
N GLN A 718 3.54 -20.49 5.95
CA GLN A 718 4.69 -20.13 5.12
C GLN A 718 4.47 -18.70 4.62
N ILE A 719 4.82 -17.73 5.47
CA ILE A 719 4.96 -16.33 5.11
C ILE A 719 6.15 -16.31 4.17
N LEU A 720 5.91 -16.14 2.87
CA LEU A 720 6.99 -15.82 1.94
C LEU A 720 7.69 -14.57 2.48
N PRO A 721 9.02 -14.59 2.67
CA PRO A 721 9.72 -13.40 3.12
C PRO A 721 9.44 -12.27 2.14
N LEU A 722 8.81 -11.18 2.61
CA LEU A 722 8.68 -9.95 1.84
C LEU A 722 10.08 -9.51 1.46
N CYS A 723 10.36 -9.52 0.16
CA CYS A 723 11.66 -9.19 -0.35
C CYS A 723 11.81 -7.67 -0.46
N SER A 724 12.90 -7.25 -1.08
CA SER A 724 12.89 -6.13 -2.02
C SER A 724 13.43 -6.70 -3.33
N ILE A 725 13.14 -6.09 -4.48
CA ILE A 725 13.69 -6.54 -5.77
C ILE A 725 15.22 -6.61 -5.78
N SER A 726 15.89 -5.85 -4.92
CA SER A 726 17.36 -5.86 -4.79
C SER A 726 17.90 -6.97 -3.91
N ALA A 727 17.05 -7.63 -3.12
CA ALA A 727 17.35 -8.84 -2.36
C ALA A 727 16.86 -10.09 -3.09
N TRP A 728 16.35 -9.94 -4.32
CA TRP A 728 15.86 -11.04 -5.13
C TRP A 728 17.00 -11.61 -5.99
N ASP A 729 17.30 -12.89 -5.80
CA ASP A 729 18.11 -13.68 -6.71
C ASP A 729 17.24 -14.11 -7.89
N ALA A 730 17.50 -13.52 -9.06
CA ALA A 730 16.76 -13.78 -10.28
C ALA A 730 17.04 -15.18 -10.87
N GLU A 731 18.19 -15.78 -10.58
CA GLU A 731 18.56 -17.11 -11.09
C GLU A 731 17.98 -18.22 -10.21
N GLY A 732 17.96 -18.01 -8.89
CA GLY A 732 17.39 -18.95 -7.92
C GLY A 732 15.91 -18.75 -7.59
N ASP A 733 15.28 -17.69 -8.12
CA ASP A 733 13.90 -17.24 -7.82
C ASP A 733 13.59 -17.23 -6.31
N ARG A 734 14.50 -16.62 -5.53
CA ARG A 734 14.46 -16.61 -4.07
C ARG A 734 14.98 -15.30 -3.48
N CYS A 735 14.60 -14.99 -2.25
CA CYS A 735 15.21 -13.90 -1.49
C CYS A 735 16.60 -14.31 -0.96
N GLU A 736 17.63 -13.60 -1.40
CA GLU A 736 18.97 -13.66 -0.82
C GLU A 736 19.18 -12.53 0.19
N GLY A 737 19.66 -12.88 1.38
CA GLY A 737 19.93 -11.93 2.45
C GLY A 737 18.72 -11.67 3.35
N GLY A 738 18.86 -12.02 4.63
CA GLY A 738 17.92 -11.56 5.65
C GLY A 738 18.11 -10.06 5.83
N ALA A 739 17.23 -9.25 5.24
CA ALA A 739 17.21 -7.82 5.50
C ALA A 739 17.12 -7.59 7.03
N PRO A 740 18.12 -6.96 7.67
CA PRO A 740 18.06 -6.72 9.09
C PRO A 740 16.98 -5.67 9.37
N GLY A 741 15.97 -6.06 10.15
CA GLY A 741 14.99 -5.13 10.70
C GLY A 741 13.73 -4.94 9.88
N GLY A 742 12.94 -6.00 9.69
CA GLY A 742 11.51 -5.86 9.41
C GLY A 742 10.74 -5.53 10.69
N ALA A 743 10.31 -4.28 10.85
CA ALA A 743 9.46 -3.85 11.95
C ALA A 743 8.06 -4.50 11.85
N ALA A 744 7.89 -5.68 12.45
CA ALA A 744 6.60 -6.27 12.80
C ALA A 744 6.80 -7.37 13.86
N CYS A 745 7.17 -6.98 15.08
CA CYS A 745 7.11 -7.86 16.25
C CYS A 745 6.44 -7.11 17.40
N GLU A 746 5.13 -6.93 17.34
CA GLU A 746 4.33 -6.55 18.51
C GLU A 746 3.70 -7.82 19.11
N ARG A 747 4.00 -8.08 20.39
CA ARG A 747 3.50 -9.13 21.29
C ARG A 747 4.23 -10.48 21.31
N HIS A 748 5.43 -10.52 21.88
CA HIS A 748 5.85 -11.68 22.68
C HIS A 748 6.35 -11.21 24.04
N ALA A 749 5.98 -11.93 25.11
CA ALA A 749 6.44 -11.67 26.47
C ALA A 749 7.98 -11.79 26.56
N PRO A 750 8.64 -11.20 27.58
CA PRO A 750 10.09 -10.94 27.59
C PRO A 750 11.02 -12.17 27.65
N ARG A 751 10.55 -13.40 27.38
CA ARG A 751 11.30 -14.64 27.67
C ARG A 751 11.67 -15.53 26.48
N GLU A 752 11.31 -15.20 25.25
CA GLU A 752 11.77 -16.00 24.09
C GLU A 752 12.62 -15.16 23.13
N LYS A 753 13.87 -15.60 22.92
CA LYS A 753 14.90 -14.97 22.09
C LYS A 753 14.88 -15.47 20.64
N ASP A 754 13.72 -15.88 20.11
CA ASP A 754 13.64 -16.40 18.75
C ASP A 754 12.93 -15.42 17.80
N LEU A 755 13.71 -14.78 16.93
CA LEU A 755 13.24 -13.84 15.90
C LEU A 755 12.67 -14.56 14.67
N ALA A 756 12.78 -15.90 14.58
CA ALA A 756 12.23 -16.69 13.47
C ALA A 756 10.69 -16.83 13.53
N GLY A 757 10.06 -16.50 14.67
CA GLY A 757 8.62 -16.68 14.90
C GLY A 757 7.71 -15.47 14.60
N CYS A 758 8.21 -14.30 14.18
CA CYS A 758 7.36 -13.12 14.04
C CYS A 758 6.36 -13.23 12.86
N PRO A 759 5.03 -13.16 13.10
CA PRO A 759 4.03 -13.04 12.04
C PRO A 759 4.11 -11.63 11.45
N ARG A 760 4.56 -11.51 10.19
CA ARG A 760 4.79 -10.23 9.50
C ARG A 760 3.50 -9.60 8.93
N ALA A 761 2.42 -9.56 9.70
CA ALA A 761 1.15 -8.92 9.33
C ALA A 761 0.56 -8.12 10.53
N TRP A 762 0.04 -6.91 10.29
CA TRP A 762 -0.16 -5.89 11.33
C TRP A 762 -1.54 -5.88 12.06
N PRO A 763 -1.58 -5.74 13.41
CA PRO A 763 -2.77 -5.42 14.23
C PRO A 763 -2.79 -3.96 14.78
#